data_AF-K1R4S2-F1
#
_entry.id   AF-K1R4S2-F1
#
_cell.length_a   1.000
_cell.length_b   1.000
_cell.length_c   1.000
_cell.angle_alpha   90.00
_cell.angle_beta   90.00
_cell.angle_gamma   90.00
#
_symmetry.space_group_name_H-M   'P 1'
#
loop_
_entity.id
_entity.type
_entity.pdbx_description
1 polymer ?
#
loop_
_entity_poly.entity_id
_entity_poly.type
_entity_poly.pdbx_seq_one_letter_code
_entity_poly.pdbx_strand_id
1 'polypeptide(L)'
;MLDIIVGAPFEYINMTGHSSVKADILVDVGRIYIFLGDNTNIITDKYIDISGDLVGLSRFGTSLSAIGDIDDDSFQDLAVGAPFEDEMRGAVYIFNGCHRPCLEKWKYSQKITARSLNTNLKGFGSYVSKTQEDIDANEWKDINFDLRGDNSMTNSRILINGNESSFRVEDYLLNGTGTTCKNFTGQVEDVGPKFFIYLNEPMVFSVNLSLSGTTEDTAVLPILSHTAPVSHINNVTFKTFCSRDEHCQPHLSGNLSISDDKFDGQYEIFTADISVRNFGDPSTATKIVIHKENSAEWQKGFVMDSNSEKVECTESNETVIICKVETDPFYPHQLVDISLDFKLDPKKGGAKGYVEFKMTVLYIASGQSDTEEVTISSVRKKRSSVVSVGGKPYEDQKEVDPKAAALIHSIVFGVHNRGPSAVDGLILQISVPWRIDTVDVLNNVNFDEKICKDGAVVTGPNDVQKLKQNELAINCSEKGVDCRLLECKVKQPLNIEELDSVNIELNISSNVVGLLERYKMLKYVVTAKLNLSEESGFEGRFINEDGEALLTMVPREFTFEPKKIDLGIVIGGSVGGLVFLIIVGIVLWKIVTSKRTPVVFGAPLDTSQADAAVTGWAALSAPATFISLKARVRDGNRRISYKFLEQGIKSKRTLLGKFPSICMCMLKFLFKKEKKNNVSMLQRG
;
A
#
# COMPACT_ATOMS: atom_id res chain seq x y z
N MET A 1 -10.55 32.38 2.74
CA MET A 1 -11.49 31.37 2.20
C MET A 1 -12.84 31.65 2.81
N LEU A 2 -13.93 31.38 2.10
CA LEU A 2 -15.29 31.55 2.61
C LEU A 2 -15.97 30.19 2.61
N ASP A 3 -16.51 29.78 3.76
CA ASP A 3 -17.31 28.58 3.90
C ASP A 3 -18.79 29.00 4.10
N ILE A 4 -19.74 28.20 3.62
CA ILE A 4 -21.17 28.52 3.63
C ILE A 4 -21.91 27.62 4.62
N ILE A 5 -22.73 28.21 5.48
CA ILE A 5 -23.51 27.48 6.49
C ILE A 5 -25.01 27.71 6.23
N VAL A 6 -25.76 26.61 6.11
CA VAL A 6 -27.19 26.61 5.78
C VAL A 6 -27.98 25.99 6.93
N GLY A 7 -28.92 26.75 7.48
CA GLY A 7 -29.86 26.26 8.49
C GLY A 7 -31.04 25.53 7.86
N ALA A 8 -31.32 24.32 8.34
CA ALA A 8 -32.50 23.52 8.00
C ALA A 8 -33.34 23.29 9.27
N PRO A 9 -34.06 24.33 9.77
CA PRO A 9 -34.78 24.27 11.05
C PRO A 9 -36.02 23.37 11.07
N PHE A 10 -36.34 22.69 9.96
CA PHE A 10 -37.46 21.74 9.83
C PHE A 10 -36.97 20.34 9.41
N GLU A 11 -35.72 20.01 9.70
CA GLU A 11 -35.14 18.69 9.39
C GLU A 11 -35.74 17.62 10.31
N TYR A 12 -36.29 16.56 9.72
CA TYR A 12 -36.91 15.45 10.45
C TYR A 12 -35.93 14.27 10.59
N ILE A 13 -35.79 13.74 11.80
CA ILE A 13 -35.08 12.48 12.05
C ILE A 13 -36.04 11.37 12.45
N ASN A 14 -35.67 10.11 12.14
CA ASN A 14 -36.42 8.94 12.60
C ASN A 14 -35.91 8.49 13.98
N MET A 15 -36.71 8.71 15.03
CA MET A 15 -36.33 8.34 16.40
C MET A 15 -36.67 6.87 16.72
N THR A 16 -35.90 5.92 16.16
CA THR A 16 -36.06 4.49 16.49
C THR A 16 -35.44 4.14 17.84
N GLY A 17 -36.12 4.44 18.96
CA GLY A 17 -35.74 3.98 20.29
C GLY A 17 -36.73 4.34 21.39
N HIS A 18 -37.15 3.33 22.18
CA HIS A 18 -38.02 3.36 23.38
C HIS A 18 -39.51 2.94 23.25
N SER A 19 -39.93 2.28 22.17
CA SER A 19 -41.17 1.47 22.21
C SER A 19 -41.16 0.29 21.26
N SER A 20 -41.80 -0.80 21.68
CA SER A 20 -41.87 -2.09 20.98
C SER A 20 -42.85 -2.11 19.80
N VAL A 21 -43.20 -0.94 19.27
CA VAL A 21 -44.08 -0.75 18.11
C VAL A 21 -43.26 -0.13 16.99
N LYS A 22 -43.14 -0.84 15.86
CA LYS A 22 -42.53 -0.32 14.63
C LYS A 22 -43.46 0.70 13.95
N ALA A 23 -43.42 1.93 14.44
CA ALA A 23 -43.82 3.11 13.69
C ALA A 23 -42.58 4.01 13.55
N ASP A 24 -42.26 4.42 12.33
CA ASP A 24 -41.22 5.41 12.09
C ASP A 24 -41.74 6.77 12.56
N ILE A 25 -41.38 7.17 13.78
CA ILE A 25 -41.76 8.47 14.33
C ILE A 25 -40.75 9.50 13.84
N LEU A 26 -41.16 10.24 12.80
CA LEU A 26 -40.43 11.40 12.29
C LEU A 26 -40.61 12.57 13.25
N VAL A 27 -39.50 13.06 13.79
CA VAL A 27 -39.46 14.20 14.72
C VAL A 27 -38.63 15.31 14.07
N ASP A 28 -39.25 16.48 13.90
CA ASP A 28 -38.57 17.74 13.58
C ASP A 28 -37.59 18.06 14.69
N VAL A 29 -36.30 18.17 14.38
CA VAL A 29 -35.23 18.56 15.33
C VAL A 29 -34.42 19.76 14.83
N GLY A 30 -34.41 19.98 13.52
CA GLY A 30 -33.54 20.97 12.88
C GLY A 30 -32.08 20.52 12.77
N ARG A 31 -31.38 21.09 11.78
CA ARG A 31 -30.01 20.73 11.38
C ARG A 31 -29.31 21.95 10.79
N ILE A 32 -27.98 21.95 10.76
CA ILE A 32 -27.20 22.88 9.93
C ILE A 32 -26.29 22.09 8.99
N TYR A 33 -26.03 22.64 7.81
CA TYR A 33 -25.13 22.07 6.80
C TYR A 33 -24.00 23.04 6.50
N ILE A 34 -22.77 22.55 6.51
CA ILE A 34 -21.55 23.34 6.26
C ILE A 34 -20.95 22.89 4.93
N PHE A 35 -20.87 23.82 3.98
CA PHE A 35 -20.25 23.64 2.67
C PHE A 35 -18.89 24.33 2.69
N LEU A 36 -17.83 23.55 2.55
CA LEU A 36 -16.46 24.08 2.58
C LEU A 36 -16.08 24.61 1.19
N GLY A 37 -15.58 25.84 1.14
CA GLY A 37 -14.99 26.40 -0.08
C GLY A 37 -13.56 25.91 -0.32
N ASP A 38 -13.02 26.14 -1.50
CA ASP A 38 -11.60 25.94 -1.79
C ASP A 38 -11.02 27.15 -2.57
N ASN A 39 -9.77 27.08 -3.01
CA ASN A 39 -9.11 28.19 -3.72
C ASN A 39 -9.62 28.40 -5.17
N THR A 40 -10.51 27.53 -5.65
CA THR A 40 -11.06 27.50 -7.01
C THR A 40 -12.59 27.54 -7.06
N ASN A 41 -13.28 26.99 -6.05
CA ASN A 41 -14.73 26.88 -5.96
C ASN A 41 -15.25 27.42 -4.62
N ILE A 42 -16.36 28.15 -4.66
CA ILE A 42 -17.02 28.71 -3.45
C ILE A 42 -17.80 27.63 -2.69
N ILE A 43 -18.22 26.56 -3.36
CA ILE A 43 -18.93 25.41 -2.81
C ILE A 43 -18.29 24.14 -3.38
N THR A 44 -18.04 23.15 -2.53
CA THR A 44 -17.65 21.80 -2.93
C THR A 44 -18.81 20.81 -2.72
N ASP A 45 -18.81 19.69 -3.43
CA ASP A 45 -19.85 18.65 -3.31
C ASP A 45 -19.84 17.93 -1.93
N LYS A 46 -18.84 18.18 -1.09
CA LYS A 46 -18.74 17.64 0.27
C LYS A 46 -19.27 18.65 1.28
N TYR A 47 -20.34 18.28 1.98
CA TYR A 47 -20.85 19.02 3.14
C TYR A 47 -20.65 18.25 4.44
N ILE A 48 -20.78 18.95 5.56
CA ILE A 48 -20.81 18.40 6.92
C ILE A 48 -22.14 18.77 7.55
N ASP A 49 -22.85 17.79 8.10
CA ASP A 49 -24.14 18.00 8.76
C ASP A 49 -24.01 17.97 10.29
N ILE A 50 -24.52 19.01 10.96
CA ILE A 50 -24.40 19.18 12.41
C ILE A 50 -25.78 19.33 13.04
N SER A 51 -25.94 18.72 14.22
CA SER A 51 -27.16 18.76 15.02
C SER A 51 -26.87 19.33 16.40
N GLY A 52 -27.86 19.97 17.01
CA GLY A 52 -27.89 20.21 18.46
C GLY A 52 -28.26 18.93 19.23
N ASP A 53 -28.90 19.06 20.39
CA ASP A 53 -29.23 17.93 21.28
C ASP A 53 -30.36 17.00 20.79
N LEU A 54 -30.72 17.07 19.50
CA LEU A 54 -31.79 16.29 18.86
C LEU A 54 -33.14 16.38 19.58
N VAL A 55 -33.41 17.50 20.27
CA VAL A 55 -34.66 17.75 20.97
C VAL A 55 -35.78 18.00 19.97
N GLY A 56 -36.88 17.26 20.11
CA GLY A 56 -38.04 17.39 19.23
C GLY A 56 -38.68 18.77 19.27
N LEU A 57 -39.08 19.26 18.10
CA LEU A 57 -39.61 20.59 17.82
C LEU A 57 -38.68 21.75 18.18
N SER A 58 -37.40 21.52 18.52
CA SER A 58 -36.46 22.58 18.92
C SER A 58 -36.10 23.57 17.80
N ARG A 59 -36.15 23.09 16.55
CA ARG A 59 -35.78 23.80 15.32
C ARG A 59 -34.38 24.39 15.38
N PHE A 60 -33.41 23.55 15.76
CA PHE A 60 -32.00 23.90 15.70
C PHE A 60 -31.61 24.38 14.29
N GLY A 61 -30.87 25.48 14.20
CA GLY A 61 -30.55 26.13 12.92
C GLY A 61 -31.59 27.16 12.46
N THR A 62 -32.50 27.62 13.32
CA THR A 62 -33.46 28.70 12.97
C THR A 62 -32.75 30.04 12.78
N SER A 63 -31.70 30.31 13.55
CA SER A 63 -30.84 31.47 13.39
C SER A 63 -29.37 31.05 13.38
N LEU A 64 -28.56 31.78 12.62
CA LEU A 64 -27.12 31.56 12.46
C LEU A 64 -26.42 32.91 12.53
N SER A 65 -25.34 33.00 13.31
CA SER A 65 -24.50 34.20 13.39
C SER A 65 -23.03 33.82 13.54
N ALA A 66 -22.18 34.35 12.65
CA ALA A 66 -20.73 34.35 12.88
C ALA A 66 -20.44 35.39 13.98
N ILE A 67 -19.99 34.93 15.14
CA ILE A 67 -19.81 35.79 16.33
C ILE A 67 -18.40 36.39 16.44
N GLY A 68 -17.49 36.00 15.54
CA GLY A 68 -16.08 36.36 15.59
C GLY A 68 -15.24 35.20 16.09
N ASP A 69 -14.00 35.49 16.42
CA ASP A 69 -13.13 34.63 17.22
C ASP A 69 -13.38 35.04 18.68
N ILE A 70 -14.03 34.18 19.48
CA ILE A 70 -14.40 34.48 20.88
C ILE A 70 -13.50 33.78 21.91
N ASP A 71 -12.60 32.88 21.47
CA ASP A 71 -11.54 32.30 22.31
C ASP A 71 -10.10 32.61 21.84
N ASP A 72 -9.94 33.51 20.85
CA ASP A 72 -8.68 34.05 20.30
C ASP A 72 -7.75 32.95 19.73
N ASP A 73 -8.36 31.92 19.13
CA ASP A 73 -7.65 30.73 18.60
C ASP A 73 -7.26 30.86 17.11
N SER A 74 -7.60 32.01 16.49
CA SER A 74 -7.48 32.38 15.07
C SER A 74 -8.51 31.75 14.11
N PHE A 75 -9.56 31.09 14.61
CA PHE A 75 -10.70 30.64 13.80
C PHE A 75 -11.93 31.54 14.00
N GLN A 76 -13.04 31.24 13.30
CA GLN A 76 -14.28 32.01 13.42
C GLN A 76 -15.40 31.11 13.94
N ASP A 77 -16.09 31.62 14.95
CA ASP A 77 -17.06 30.88 15.75
C ASP A 77 -18.50 31.16 15.31
N LEU A 78 -19.35 30.21 15.60
CA LEU A 78 -20.74 30.19 15.17
C LEU A 78 -21.68 30.09 16.36
N ALA A 79 -22.65 31.01 16.43
CA ALA A 79 -23.83 30.86 17.26
C ALA A 79 -25.02 30.34 16.46
N VAL A 80 -25.74 29.35 17.01
CA VAL A 80 -26.88 28.68 16.39
C VAL A 80 -28.10 28.69 17.32
N GLY A 81 -29.23 29.19 16.84
CA GLY A 81 -30.47 29.26 17.61
C GLY A 81 -31.36 28.01 17.49
N ALA A 82 -31.95 27.61 18.62
CA ALA A 82 -33.01 26.61 18.75
C ALA A 82 -34.18 27.20 19.57
N PRO A 83 -34.98 28.12 18.99
CA PRO A 83 -35.94 28.94 19.74
C PRO A 83 -37.09 28.21 20.40
N PHE A 84 -37.38 26.98 19.96
CA PHE A 84 -38.51 26.21 20.45
C PHE A 84 -38.12 25.12 21.46
N GLU A 85 -36.83 24.99 21.74
CA GLU A 85 -36.31 24.07 22.74
C GLU A 85 -36.78 24.42 24.16
N ASP A 86 -36.73 23.46 25.09
CA ASP A 86 -37.18 23.62 26.48
C ASP A 86 -38.60 24.23 26.58
N GLU A 87 -39.59 23.59 25.96
CA GLU A 87 -41.01 24.00 25.97
C GLU A 87 -41.25 25.42 25.41
N MET A 88 -40.65 25.74 24.26
CA MET A 88 -40.69 27.07 23.62
C MET A 88 -39.97 28.18 24.39
N ARG A 89 -39.15 27.85 25.40
CA ARG A 89 -38.30 28.84 26.08
C ARG A 89 -37.11 29.24 25.21
N GLY A 90 -36.45 28.25 24.60
CA GLY A 90 -35.40 28.40 23.60
C GLY A 90 -33.97 28.28 24.14
N ALA A 91 -33.02 28.04 23.22
CA ALA A 91 -31.60 27.91 23.50
C ALA A 91 -30.74 28.52 22.36
N VAL A 92 -29.50 28.87 22.71
CA VAL A 92 -28.43 29.23 21.76
C VAL A 92 -27.23 28.33 22.01
N TYR A 93 -26.69 27.76 20.94
CA TYR A 93 -25.50 26.90 20.95
C TYR A 93 -24.32 27.67 20.36
N ILE A 94 -23.15 27.55 20.98
CA ILE A 94 -21.90 28.18 20.55
C ILE A 94 -20.95 27.09 20.07
N PHE A 95 -20.42 27.23 18.87
CA PHE A 95 -19.45 26.31 18.26
C PHE A 95 -18.17 27.09 17.94
N ASN A 96 -17.07 26.82 18.64
CA ASN A 96 -15.77 27.39 18.30
C ASN A 96 -15.25 26.80 16.99
N GLY A 97 -14.77 27.65 16.09
CA GLY A 97 -14.14 27.27 14.84
C GLY A 97 -12.87 26.46 15.08
N CYS A 98 -12.41 25.74 14.06
CA CYS A 98 -11.16 25.00 14.12
C CYS A 98 -10.74 24.52 12.73
N HIS A 99 -9.53 23.97 12.61
CA HIS A 99 -9.01 23.48 11.33
C HIS A 99 -9.83 22.28 10.78
N ARG A 100 -10.09 22.28 9.46
CA ARG A 100 -11.06 21.40 8.76
C ARG A 100 -11.25 19.96 9.27
N PRO A 101 -10.21 19.17 9.61
CA PRO A 101 -10.38 17.81 10.15
C PRO A 101 -11.20 17.74 11.45
N CYS A 102 -11.28 18.81 12.24
CA CYS A 102 -12.11 18.86 13.45
C CYS A 102 -13.62 18.82 13.13
N LEU A 103 -14.02 19.37 11.99
CA LEU A 103 -15.42 19.66 11.67
C LEU A 103 -16.23 18.36 11.49
N GLU A 104 -15.59 17.27 11.10
CA GLU A 104 -16.22 15.93 11.01
C GLU A 104 -16.69 15.38 12.37
N LYS A 105 -16.32 16.02 13.49
CA LYS A 105 -16.78 15.71 14.85
C LYS A 105 -17.16 16.98 15.63
N TRP A 106 -17.55 18.05 14.94
CA TRP A 106 -17.83 19.34 15.56
C TRP A 106 -18.94 19.23 16.60
N LYS A 107 -18.72 19.85 17.76
CA LYS A 107 -19.69 19.94 18.86
C LYS A 107 -19.69 21.36 19.38
N TYR A 108 -20.82 21.76 19.94
CA TYR A 108 -20.90 23.03 20.65
C TYR A 108 -19.99 22.98 21.89
N SER A 109 -19.27 24.07 22.14
CA SER A 109 -18.48 24.27 23.35
C SER A 109 -19.34 24.75 24.52
N GLN A 110 -20.38 25.52 24.21
CA GLN A 110 -21.32 26.08 25.19
C GLN A 110 -22.76 26.04 24.67
N LYS A 111 -23.70 25.84 25.60
CA LYS A 111 -25.14 25.96 25.36
C LYS A 111 -25.73 26.91 26.39
N ILE A 112 -26.34 27.99 25.91
CA ILE A 112 -27.02 28.99 26.73
C ILE A 112 -28.52 28.69 26.65
N THR A 113 -29.13 28.37 27.78
CA THR A 113 -30.58 28.11 27.86
C THR A 113 -31.31 29.37 28.29
N ALA A 114 -32.52 29.60 27.76
CA ALA A 114 -33.41 30.64 28.27
C ALA A 114 -33.55 30.59 29.80
N ARG A 115 -33.73 29.37 30.34
CA ARG A 115 -33.93 29.10 31.77
C ARG A 115 -32.76 29.53 32.66
N SER A 116 -31.52 29.44 32.18
CA SER A 116 -30.33 29.89 32.94
C SER A 116 -30.20 31.41 33.03
N LEU A 117 -30.92 32.16 32.18
CA LEU A 117 -30.96 33.63 32.22
C LEU A 117 -32.22 34.12 32.94
N ASN A 118 -33.40 33.66 32.53
CA ASN A 118 -34.68 34.01 33.12
C ASN A 118 -35.76 32.99 32.72
N THR A 119 -36.45 32.41 33.71
CA THR A 119 -37.43 31.33 33.54
C THR A 119 -38.66 31.70 32.70
N ASN A 120 -38.93 32.99 32.48
CA ASN A 120 -40.09 33.49 31.73
C ASN A 120 -39.81 33.76 30.24
N LEU A 121 -38.55 33.63 29.79
CA LEU A 121 -38.19 33.85 28.38
C LEU A 121 -38.84 32.82 27.45
N LYS A 122 -39.20 33.26 26.24
CA LYS A 122 -39.76 32.43 25.15
C LYS A 122 -39.15 32.82 23.82
N GLY A 123 -38.94 31.83 22.94
CA GLY A 123 -38.31 32.06 21.64
C GLY A 123 -36.84 32.49 21.71
N PHE A 124 -36.14 32.25 22.82
CA PHE A 124 -34.73 32.64 22.96
C PHE A 124 -33.86 31.93 21.91
N GLY A 125 -33.09 32.69 21.13
CA GLY A 125 -32.40 32.17 19.94
C GLY A 125 -33.20 32.26 18.62
N SER A 126 -34.37 32.91 18.60
CA SER A 126 -35.08 33.22 17.33
C SER A 126 -34.27 34.15 16.44
N TYR A 127 -33.45 35.00 17.06
CA TYR A 127 -32.47 35.86 16.41
C TYR A 127 -31.21 35.85 17.26
N VAL A 128 -30.05 35.78 16.60
CA VAL A 128 -28.73 35.93 17.20
C VAL A 128 -27.93 36.83 16.27
N SER A 129 -27.18 37.77 16.83
CA SER A 129 -26.33 38.69 16.08
C SER A 129 -25.10 39.04 16.91
N LYS A 130 -24.00 39.34 16.23
CA LYS A 130 -22.77 39.86 16.82
C LYS A 130 -22.91 41.35 17.16
N THR A 131 -22.37 41.79 18.30
CA THR A 131 -22.11 43.20 18.61
C THR A 131 -20.72 43.61 18.08
N GLN A 132 -20.58 44.86 17.62
CA GLN A 132 -19.37 45.28 16.88
C GLN A 132 -18.11 45.47 17.73
N GLU A 133 -18.24 45.56 19.05
CA GLU A 133 -17.13 45.79 19.99
C GLU A 133 -17.28 44.92 21.23
N ASP A 134 -16.16 44.69 21.92
CA ASP A 134 -16.12 44.24 23.31
C ASP A 134 -16.83 45.28 24.18
N ILE A 135 -17.75 44.83 25.03
CA ILE A 135 -18.69 45.69 25.76
C ILE A 135 -18.09 46.21 27.07
N ASP A 136 -17.09 45.52 27.63
CA ASP A 136 -16.54 45.86 28.96
C ASP A 136 -15.03 46.15 28.99
N ALA A 137 -14.27 45.77 27.94
CA ALA A 137 -12.89 46.21 27.71
C ALA A 137 -11.95 46.02 28.92
N ASN A 138 -12.08 44.88 29.62
CA ASN A 138 -11.36 44.63 30.86
C ASN A 138 -9.94 44.05 30.66
N GLU A 139 -8.99 44.48 31.49
CA GLU A 139 -7.60 43.98 31.50
C GLU A 139 -7.30 43.20 32.80
N TRP A 140 -7.40 41.86 32.79
CA TRP A 140 -7.04 41.01 33.95
C TRP A 140 -6.07 39.89 33.56
N LYS A 141 -4.96 39.74 34.31
CA LYS A 141 -3.84 38.82 33.96
C LYS A 141 -3.12 38.18 35.17
N ASP A 142 -3.86 37.83 36.22
CA ASP A 142 -3.29 37.26 37.45
C ASP A 142 -3.59 35.76 37.61
N ILE A 143 -2.53 34.97 37.77
CA ILE A 143 -2.62 33.52 38.06
C ILE A 143 -2.00 33.18 39.41
N ASN A 144 -2.60 32.20 40.08
CA ASN A 144 -2.06 31.52 41.24
C ASN A 144 -1.52 30.16 40.81
N PHE A 145 -0.40 29.70 41.39
CA PHE A 145 0.10 28.36 41.15
C PHE A 145 0.73 27.70 42.37
N ASP A 146 0.56 26.39 42.47
CA ASP A 146 1.06 25.54 43.55
C ASP A 146 2.00 24.48 42.99
N LEU A 147 3.27 24.53 43.38
CA LEU A 147 4.30 23.55 43.02
C LEU A 147 4.50 22.59 44.20
N ARG A 148 4.32 21.29 43.96
CA ARG A 148 4.56 20.23 44.95
C ARG A 148 5.64 19.26 44.48
N GLY A 149 6.61 19.00 45.36
CA GLY A 149 7.72 18.07 45.13
C GLY A 149 7.41 16.66 45.68
N ASP A 150 7.77 15.64 44.90
CA ASP A 150 7.66 14.21 45.24
C ASP A 150 6.27 13.79 45.79
N ASN A 151 5.22 14.15 45.06
CA ASN A 151 3.82 13.80 45.36
C ASN A 151 3.53 12.28 45.32
N SER A 152 4.52 11.49 44.89
CA SER A 152 4.57 10.02 44.93
C SER A 152 4.59 9.45 46.35
N MET A 153 4.97 10.23 47.37
CA MET A 153 5.18 9.76 48.74
C MET A 153 4.50 10.65 49.77
N THR A 154 4.21 10.08 50.95
CA THR A 154 3.65 10.83 52.10
C THR A 154 4.68 11.78 52.72
N ASN A 155 5.95 11.36 52.76
CA ASN A 155 7.09 12.20 53.08
C ASN A 155 7.87 12.45 51.79
N SER A 156 7.94 13.71 51.34
CA SER A 156 8.73 14.10 50.17
C SER A 156 10.22 13.84 50.41
N ARG A 157 10.91 13.25 49.43
CA ARG A 157 12.38 13.14 49.41
C ARG A 157 13.09 14.47 49.10
N ILE A 158 12.35 15.51 48.70
CA ILE A 158 12.90 16.80 48.28
C ILE A 158 12.26 17.98 49.02
N LEU A 159 13.10 18.93 49.44
CA LEU A 159 12.71 20.24 49.96
C LEU A 159 12.92 21.30 48.89
N ILE A 160 11.88 22.06 48.61
CA ILE A 160 11.84 23.21 47.71
C ILE A 160 12.27 24.45 48.50
N ASN A 161 13.21 25.20 47.93
CA ASN A 161 13.82 26.39 48.51
C ASN A 161 14.35 26.19 49.95
N GLY A 162 14.74 24.96 50.28
CA GLY A 162 15.42 24.57 51.51
C GLY A 162 14.54 24.01 52.63
N ASN A 163 13.25 24.36 52.70
CA ASN A 163 12.46 24.12 53.92
C ASN A 163 11.11 23.39 53.72
N GLU A 164 10.50 23.40 52.52
CA GLU A 164 9.09 23.00 52.33
C GLU A 164 8.92 21.99 51.17
N SER A 165 7.99 21.04 51.27
CA SER A 165 7.71 20.07 50.20
C SER A 165 6.75 20.57 49.11
N SER A 166 6.15 21.74 49.33
CA SER A 166 5.28 22.46 48.39
C SER A 166 5.51 23.95 48.51
N PHE A 167 5.31 24.70 47.42
CA PHE A 167 5.46 26.15 47.38
C PHE A 167 4.35 26.78 46.53
N ARG A 168 3.52 27.60 47.17
CA ARG A 168 2.42 28.33 46.54
C ARG A 168 2.87 29.75 46.15
N VAL A 169 2.49 30.18 44.95
CA VAL A 169 2.67 31.54 44.45
C VAL A 169 1.29 32.12 44.21
N GLU A 170 1.03 33.25 44.84
CA GLU A 170 -0.21 34.01 44.66
C GLU A 170 0.07 35.27 43.82
N ASP A 171 -0.95 35.72 43.09
CA ASP A 171 -0.98 36.95 42.27
C ASP A 171 0.26 37.09 41.36
N TYR A 172 0.58 36.00 40.64
CA TYR A 172 1.68 35.98 39.68
C TYR A 172 1.28 36.66 38.37
N LEU A 173 1.60 37.95 38.29
CA LEU A 173 1.31 38.80 37.14
C LEU A 173 1.94 38.28 35.84
N LEU A 174 1.11 38.04 34.83
CA LEU A 174 1.55 37.66 33.48
C LEU A 174 1.86 38.92 32.64
N ASN A 175 3.14 39.29 32.60
CA ASN A 175 3.63 40.44 31.82
C ASN A 175 3.53 40.21 30.30
N GLY A 176 2.37 40.56 29.72
CA GLY A 176 2.17 40.66 28.27
C GLY A 176 2.00 39.31 27.56
N THR A 177 2.37 39.26 26.28
CA THR A 177 2.24 38.09 25.39
C THR A 177 3.45 37.14 25.44
N GLY A 178 4.35 37.33 26.41
CA GLY A 178 5.60 36.59 26.55
C GLY A 178 5.56 35.48 27.61
N THR A 179 6.44 34.50 27.45
CA THR A 179 6.64 33.46 28.48
C THR A 179 7.39 34.03 29.69
N THR A 180 6.79 33.94 30.87
CA THR A 180 7.44 34.24 32.16
C THR A 180 7.87 32.94 32.85
N CYS A 181 9.11 32.88 33.36
CA CYS A 181 9.64 31.70 34.06
C CYS A 181 10.06 32.05 35.49
N LYS A 182 9.77 31.17 36.46
CA LYS A 182 10.21 31.27 37.85
C LYS A 182 11.03 30.03 38.22
N ASN A 183 12.26 30.22 38.67
CA ASN A 183 13.16 29.13 39.04
C ASN A 183 12.97 28.73 40.51
N PHE A 184 13.08 27.43 40.78
CA PHE A 184 13.02 26.85 42.13
C PHE A 184 14.26 25.98 42.35
N THR A 185 14.75 25.90 43.59
CA THR A 185 15.87 25.01 43.94
C THR A 185 15.38 23.89 44.84
N GLY A 186 15.56 22.64 44.41
CA GLY A 186 15.27 21.46 45.20
C GLY A 186 16.52 20.90 45.90
N GLN A 187 16.38 20.44 47.14
CA GLN A 187 17.44 19.82 47.95
C GLN A 187 16.96 18.51 48.55
N VAL A 188 17.83 17.50 48.61
CA VAL A 188 17.53 16.17 49.19
C VAL A 188 18.33 16.04 50.49
N GLU A 189 17.64 16.03 51.64
CA GLU A 189 18.31 16.03 52.96
C GLU A 189 18.68 14.63 53.47
N ASP A 190 17.83 13.63 53.27
CA ASP A 190 18.02 12.28 53.83
C ASP A 190 18.73 11.36 52.82
N VAL A 191 19.95 10.94 53.15
CA VAL A 191 20.72 9.87 52.47
C VAL A 191 20.91 8.65 53.38
N GLY A 192 20.02 8.45 54.34
CA GLY A 192 19.95 7.26 55.19
C GLY A 192 19.37 6.04 54.45
N PRO A 193 19.26 4.87 55.13
CA PRO A 193 18.81 3.62 54.49
C PRO A 193 17.43 3.71 53.83
N LYS A 194 16.53 4.57 54.35
CA LYS A 194 15.19 4.79 53.77
C LYS A 194 15.23 5.42 52.38
N PHE A 195 16.18 6.32 52.12
CA PHE A 195 16.39 6.91 50.81
C PHE A 195 16.73 5.83 49.77
N PHE A 196 17.65 4.92 50.11
CA PHE A 196 18.08 3.83 49.23
C PHE A 196 16.98 2.81 48.93
N ILE A 197 16.04 2.56 49.86
CA ILE A 197 14.88 1.68 49.62
C ILE A 197 14.00 2.18 48.47
N TYR A 198 13.89 3.50 48.30
CA TYR A 198 13.04 4.13 47.30
C TYR A 198 13.83 4.85 46.20
N LEU A 199 15.11 4.52 46.01
CA LEU A 199 15.99 5.20 45.06
C LEU A 199 15.53 5.09 43.61
N ASN A 200 14.93 3.95 43.26
CA ASN A 200 14.44 3.64 41.92
C ASN A 200 13.02 4.17 41.66
N GLU A 201 12.31 4.65 42.67
CA GLU A 201 10.97 5.24 42.50
C GLU A 201 11.08 6.67 41.95
N PRO A 202 10.36 7.05 40.88
CA PRO A 202 10.41 8.42 40.35
C PRO A 202 9.93 9.44 41.38
N MET A 203 10.59 10.59 41.47
CA MET A 203 10.09 11.78 42.19
C MET A 203 9.09 12.50 41.30
N VAL A 204 7.82 12.49 41.69
CA VAL A 204 6.73 13.12 40.93
C VAL A 204 6.56 14.58 41.36
N PHE A 205 6.89 15.53 40.48
CA PHE A 205 6.62 16.96 40.66
C PHE A 205 5.29 17.31 40.00
N SER A 206 4.44 18.08 40.69
CA SER A 206 3.19 18.58 40.13
C SER A 206 3.07 20.08 40.30
N VAL A 207 2.67 20.78 39.25
CA VAL A 207 2.27 22.19 39.28
C VAL A 207 0.78 22.27 38.99
N ASN A 208 0.02 22.92 39.87
CA ASN A 208 -1.40 23.24 39.65
C ASN A 208 -1.56 24.75 39.45
N LEU A 209 -2.48 25.14 38.56
CA LEU A 209 -2.74 26.52 38.15
C LEU A 209 -4.21 26.88 38.43
N SER A 210 -4.46 28.11 38.88
CA SER A 210 -5.80 28.68 38.99
C SER A 210 -5.78 30.19 38.73
N LEU A 211 -6.89 30.77 38.30
CA LEU A 211 -7.02 32.23 38.17
C LEU A 211 -7.13 32.89 39.55
N SER A 212 -6.65 34.14 39.66
CA SER A 212 -6.92 35.03 40.80
C SER A 212 -8.04 36.02 40.43
N GLY A 213 -8.81 36.50 41.41
CA GLY A 213 -9.88 37.48 41.18
C GLY A 213 -10.93 37.56 42.29
N THR A 214 -11.50 38.75 42.49
CA THR A 214 -12.56 39.03 43.47
C THR A 214 -13.90 39.35 42.80
N THR A 215 -15.00 38.84 43.33
CA THR A 215 -16.35 39.07 42.81
C THR A 215 -16.91 40.42 43.29
N GLU A 216 -16.79 41.47 42.48
CA GLU A 216 -17.69 42.64 42.56
C GLU A 216 -18.78 42.52 41.49
N ASP A 217 -20.03 42.84 41.85
CA ASP A 217 -21.27 42.50 41.11
C ASP A 217 -21.42 43.07 39.69
N THR A 218 -20.42 43.82 39.19
CA THR A 218 -20.40 44.41 37.84
C THR A 218 -19.18 44.04 37.01
N ALA A 219 -18.24 43.25 37.53
CA ALA A 219 -17.04 42.84 36.81
C ALA A 219 -17.28 41.55 36.02
N VAL A 220 -17.01 41.59 34.70
CA VAL A 220 -16.85 40.36 33.91
C VAL A 220 -15.51 39.74 34.29
N LEU A 221 -15.56 38.47 34.70
CA LEU A 221 -14.38 37.74 35.18
C LEU A 221 -13.69 37.03 34.01
N PRO A 222 -12.35 37.03 33.93
CA PRO A 222 -11.64 36.21 32.97
C PRO A 222 -11.94 34.73 33.22
N ILE A 223 -12.17 33.97 32.15
CA ILE A 223 -12.34 32.51 32.19
C ILE A 223 -11.11 31.84 31.60
N LEU A 224 -10.63 30.79 32.27
CA LEU A 224 -9.57 29.96 31.70
C LEU A 224 -10.18 29.08 30.59
N SER A 225 -9.55 29.05 29.41
CA SER A 225 -10.03 28.23 28.30
C SER A 225 -10.26 26.78 28.74
N HIS A 226 -11.35 26.19 28.27
CA HIS A 226 -11.80 24.84 28.62
C HIS A 226 -10.80 23.73 28.23
N THR A 227 -9.84 24.03 27.35
CA THR A 227 -8.75 23.13 26.95
C THR A 227 -7.43 23.38 27.70
N ALA A 228 -7.34 24.45 28.49
CA ALA A 228 -6.10 24.85 29.14
C ALA A 228 -5.67 23.82 30.22
N PRO A 229 -4.39 23.40 30.24
CA PRO A 229 -3.89 22.47 31.25
C PRO A 229 -3.76 23.18 32.61
N VAL A 230 -4.77 23.02 33.47
CA VAL A 230 -4.75 23.48 34.87
C VAL A 230 -3.75 22.75 35.77
N SER A 231 -3.14 21.67 35.28
CA SER A 231 -2.06 21.00 35.99
C SER A 231 -1.05 20.36 35.05
N HIS A 232 0.20 20.27 35.52
CA HIS A 232 1.30 19.61 34.83
C HIS A 232 2.06 18.72 35.81
N ILE A 233 2.49 17.54 35.35
CA ILE A 233 3.23 16.56 36.14
C ILE A 233 4.51 16.18 35.41
N ASN A 234 5.64 16.17 36.12
CA ASN A 234 6.93 15.76 35.60
C ASN A 234 7.64 14.83 36.59
N ASN A 235 8.43 13.88 36.09
CA ASN A 235 9.08 12.85 36.89
C ASN A 235 10.61 13.01 36.84
N VAL A 236 11.27 12.87 37.99
CA VAL A 236 12.75 12.88 38.10
C VAL A 236 13.21 11.61 38.79
N THR A 237 14.06 10.82 38.15
CA THR A 237 14.65 9.60 38.72
C THR A 237 16.10 9.80 39.12
N PHE A 238 16.56 9.06 40.13
CA PHE A 238 17.99 8.93 40.38
C PHE A 238 18.60 7.97 39.38
N LYS A 239 19.67 8.38 38.71
CA LYS A 239 20.42 7.52 37.80
C LYS A 239 21.54 6.82 38.58
N THR A 240 21.64 5.51 38.41
CA THR A 240 22.37 4.60 39.31
C THR A 240 23.19 3.56 38.53
N PHE A 241 23.98 2.75 39.26
CA PHE A 241 24.68 1.56 38.76
C PHE A 241 25.79 1.77 37.71
N CYS A 242 26.49 2.92 37.70
CA CYS A 242 27.79 3.02 37.01
C CYS A 242 28.84 2.13 37.71
N SER A 243 29.87 1.75 36.95
CA SER A 243 31.16 1.31 37.50
C SER A 243 31.78 2.36 38.46
N ARG A 244 32.93 2.05 39.07
CA ARG A 244 33.51 2.81 40.21
C ARG A 244 33.91 4.26 39.93
N ASP A 245 33.90 4.69 38.67
CA ASP A 245 34.18 6.04 38.24
C ASP A 245 32.85 6.78 37.99
N GLU A 246 32.76 8.08 38.33
CA GLU A 246 31.51 8.86 38.34
C GLU A 246 30.90 9.12 36.93
N HIS A 247 31.33 8.38 35.91
CA HIS A 247 30.94 8.51 34.50
C HIS A 247 30.58 7.13 33.93
N CYS A 248 29.29 6.81 33.79
CA CYS A 248 28.88 5.60 33.06
C CYS A 248 29.32 5.65 31.59
N GLN A 249 29.79 4.53 31.06
CA GLN A 249 30.07 4.32 29.64
C GLN A 249 29.33 3.08 29.11
N PRO A 250 28.12 3.25 28.54
CA PRO A 250 27.41 2.17 27.85
C PRO A 250 28.16 1.67 26.62
N HIS A 251 28.03 0.38 26.30
CA HIS A 251 28.57 -0.22 25.08
C HIS A 251 27.46 -0.96 24.35
N LEU A 252 26.70 -0.22 23.54
CA LEU A 252 25.58 -0.72 22.77
C LEU A 252 26.10 -1.27 21.44
N SER A 253 25.87 -2.56 21.20
CA SER A 253 26.29 -3.28 20.00
C SER A 253 25.17 -4.23 19.56
N GLY A 254 25.12 -4.57 18.27
CA GLY A 254 24.00 -5.31 17.70
C GLY A 254 24.14 -5.56 16.21
N ASN A 255 23.04 -6.00 15.60
CA ASN A 255 22.95 -6.20 14.16
C ASN A 255 21.55 -5.87 13.63
N LEU A 256 21.48 -5.52 12.36
CA LEU A 256 20.25 -5.47 11.56
C LEU A 256 20.45 -6.40 10.37
N SER A 257 19.70 -7.50 10.33
CA SER A 257 19.70 -8.44 9.21
C SER A 257 18.34 -8.45 8.51
N ILE A 258 18.32 -8.90 7.26
CA ILE A 258 17.08 -9.12 6.51
C ILE A 258 16.95 -10.62 6.25
N SER A 259 15.77 -11.15 6.52
CA SER A 259 15.37 -12.54 6.36
C SER A 259 14.10 -12.68 5.51
N ASP A 260 13.84 -13.91 5.05
CA ASP A 260 12.61 -14.36 4.39
C ASP A 260 12.00 -13.45 3.30
N ASP A 261 12.34 -13.70 2.03
CA ASP A 261 11.61 -13.11 0.91
C ASP A 261 10.29 -13.88 0.65
N LYS A 262 9.15 -13.21 0.84
CA LYS A 262 7.79 -13.72 0.56
C LYS A 262 7.12 -12.85 -0.52
N PHE A 263 6.46 -13.47 -1.48
CA PHE A 263 5.73 -12.76 -2.54
C PHE A 263 4.22 -12.86 -2.32
N ASP A 264 3.56 -11.72 -2.14
CA ASP A 264 2.10 -11.59 -2.09
C ASP A 264 1.61 -10.96 -3.40
N GLY A 265 1.48 -11.81 -4.43
CA GLY A 265 1.07 -11.40 -5.78
C GLY A 265 2.06 -10.43 -6.44
N GLN A 266 1.81 -9.13 -6.32
CA GLN A 266 2.63 -8.06 -6.88
C GLN A 266 3.69 -7.51 -5.90
N TYR A 267 3.62 -7.85 -4.61
CA TYR A 267 4.45 -7.23 -3.58
C TYR A 267 5.50 -8.18 -3.02
N GLU A 268 6.72 -7.66 -2.83
CA GLU A 268 7.82 -8.33 -2.13
C GLU A 268 7.75 -7.94 -0.64
N ILE A 269 7.53 -8.92 0.22
CA ILE A 269 7.47 -8.82 1.68
C ILE A 269 8.73 -9.47 2.24
N PHE A 270 9.36 -8.84 3.22
CA PHE A 270 10.55 -9.34 3.89
C PHE A 270 10.57 -8.97 5.37
N THR A 271 11.31 -9.73 6.17
CA THR A 271 11.43 -9.48 7.60
C THR A 271 12.81 -8.84 7.88
N ALA A 272 12.85 -7.86 8.78
CA ALA A 272 14.09 -7.28 9.27
C ALA A 272 14.26 -7.62 10.75
N ASP A 273 15.31 -8.39 11.06
CA ASP A 273 15.65 -8.86 12.39
C ASP A 273 16.65 -7.91 13.04
N ILE A 274 16.30 -7.45 14.24
CA ILE A 274 16.98 -6.40 15.00
C ILE A 274 17.37 -6.98 16.35
N SER A 275 18.69 -7.09 16.57
CA SER A 275 19.25 -7.57 17.83
C SER A 275 20.20 -6.52 18.38
N VAL A 276 19.94 -5.99 19.59
CA VAL A 276 20.75 -4.94 20.25
C VAL A 276 21.00 -5.32 21.71
N ARG A 277 22.27 -5.32 22.13
CA ARG A 277 22.70 -5.69 23.47
C ARG A 277 23.59 -4.59 24.06
N ASN A 278 23.43 -4.31 25.36
CA ASN A 278 24.40 -3.51 26.10
C ASN A 278 25.50 -4.43 26.69
N PHE A 279 26.77 -4.07 26.54
CA PHE A 279 27.91 -4.74 27.17
C PHE A 279 28.69 -3.83 28.14
N GLY A 280 28.30 -2.56 28.27
CA GLY A 280 28.92 -1.56 29.14
C GLY A 280 28.01 -1.17 30.30
N ASP A 281 28.21 0.03 30.85
CA ASP A 281 27.36 0.56 31.92
C ASP A 281 25.90 0.80 31.47
N PRO A 282 24.93 0.93 32.40
CA PRO A 282 23.53 1.10 32.06
C PRO A 282 23.23 2.38 31.24
N SER A 283 22.37 2.25 30.23
CA SER A 283 21.91 3.38 29.41
C SER A 283 20.43 3.70 29.66
N THR A 284 20.15 4.99 29.93
CA THR A 284 18.79 5.50 30.20
C THR A 284 18.13 6.06 28.96
N ALA A 285 16.79 6.08 28.93
CA ALA A 285 15.96 6.56 27.81
C ALA A 285 16.33 5.97 26.43
N THR A 286 16.78 4.70 26.41
CA THR A 286 17.33 4.01 25.24
C THR A 286 16.28 3.81 24.14
N LYS A 287 16.62 4.18 22.90
CA LYS A 287 15.75 4.07 21.72
C LYS A 287 16.54 3.51 20.54
N ILE A 288 16.03 2.43 19.95
CA ILE A 288 16.52 1.91 18.67
C ILE A 288 15.78 2.66 17.56
N VAL A 289 16.52 3.29 16.66
CA VAL A 289 16.01 4.09 15.54
C VAL A 289 16.39 3.41 14.24
N ILE A 290 15.37 3.12 13.43
CA ILE A 290 15.51 2.39 12.18
C ILE A 290 15.13 3.35 11.06
N HIS A 291 16.14 3.76 10.30
CA HIS A 291 15.97 4.55 9.10
C HIS A 291 15.74 3.61 7.91
N LYS A 292 14.71 3.92 7.12
CA LYS A 292 14.30 3.19 5.90
C LYS A 292 13.99 4.17 4.79
N GLU A 293 14.09 3.75 3.54
CA GLU A 293 13.53 4.52 2.43
C GLU A 293 11.99 4.48 2.47
N ASN A 294 11.35 5.54 1.95
CA ASN A 294 9.89 5.66 1.83
C ASN A 294 9.22 4.51 1.02
N SER A 295 10.02 3.78 0.26
CA SER A 295 9.60 2.67 -0.58
C SER A 295 9.50 1.33 0.15
N ALA A 296 9.86 1.29 1.45
CA ALA A 296 9.60 0.17 2.36
C ALA A 296 8.55 0.56 3.42
N GLU A 297 7.39 -0.10 3.36
CA GLU A 297 6.24 0.13 4.23
C GLU A 297 6.20 -0.89 5.36
N TRP A 298 6.29 -0.44 6.62
CA TRP A 298 6.24 -1.31 7.79
C TRP A 298 4.84 -1.88 7.98
N GLN A 299 4.73 -3.21 8.01
CA GLN A 299 3.50 -3.92 8.35
C GLN A 299 3.31 -3.85 9.87
N LYS A 300 2.58 -2.81 10.31
CA LYS A 300 2.38 -2.43 11.72
C LYS A 300 2.27 -3.61 12.68
N GLY A 301 3.20 -3.66 13.63
CA GLY A 301 3.38 -4.78 14.55
C GLY A 301 4.83 -5.25 14.51
N PHE A 302 5.19 -6.09 15.47
CA PHE A 302 6.51 -6.71 15.52
C PHE A 302 6.43 -7.99 16.35
N VAL A 303 7.32 -8.93 16.04
CA VAL A 303 7.56 -10.11 16.87
C VAL A 303 8.72 -9.77 17.81
N MET A 304 8.68 -10.27 19.04
CA MET A 304 9.70 -10.07 20.07
C MET A 304 10.13 -11.46 20.58
N ASP A 305 11.43 -11.71 20.68
CA ASP A 305 11.90 -12.98 21.25
C ASP A 305 11.54 -13.10 22.74
N SER A 306 11.34 -14.33 23.19
CA SER A 306 11.06 -14.67 24.60
C SER A 306 12.09 -14.16 25.61
N ASN A 307 13.34 -13.92 25.19
CA ASN A 307 14.45 -13.44 26.01
C ASN A 307 14.75 -11.94 25.80
N SER A 308 13.95 -11.24 24.97
CA SER A 308 14.09 -9.80 24.74
C SER A 308 13.52 -9.00 25.91
N GLU A 309 14.18 -7.90 26.24
CA GLU A 309 13.57 -6.80 26.98
C GLU A 309 12.39 -6.22 26.21
N LYS A 310 11.41 -5.68 26.94
CA LYS A 310 10.22 -5.09 26.32
C LYS A 310 10.55 -3.81 25.57
N VAL A 311 9.92 -3.63 24.41
CA VAL A 311 10.01 -2.41 23.62
C VAL A 311 8.64 -1.93 23.14
N GLU A 312 8.50 -0.62 22.92
CA GLU A 312 7.38 -0.01 22.22
C GLU A 312 7.87 0.61 20.90
N CYS A 313 7.53 -0.02 19.76
CA CYS A 313 7.84 0.49 18.42
C CYS A 313 6.74 1.40 17.87
N THR A 314 7.14 2.55 17.32
CA THR A 314 6.24 3.55 16.69
C THR A 314 6.87 4.14 15.44
N GLU A 315 6.10 4.32 14.37
CA GLU A 315 6.55 5.03 13.17
C GLU A 315 6.50 6.54 13.43
N SER A 316 7.65 7.22 13.34
CA SER A 316 7.75 8.67 13.60
C SER A 316 7.45 9.48 12.35
N ASN A 317 7.75 8.94 11.17
CA ASN A 317 7.43 9.43 9.84
C ASN A 317 7.65 8.28 8.82
N GLU A 318 7.39 8.51 7.54
CA GLU A 318 7.50 7.49 6.47
C GLU A 318 8.90 6.85 6.31
N THR A 319 9.95 7.41 6.92
CA THR A 319 11.35 6.94 6.80
C THR A 319 11.99 6.55 8.12
N VAL A 320 11.32 6.70 9.26
CA VAL A 320 11.90 6.48 10.60
C VAL A 320 10.93 5.76 11.53
N ILE A 321 11.35 4.59 12.01
CA ILE A 321 10.71 3.84 13.10
C ILE A 321 11.55 4.01 14.37
N ILE A 322 10.89 4.23 15.50
CA ILE A 322 11.52 4.38 16.81
C ILE A 322 10.95 3.31 17.75
N CYS A 323 11.81 2.39 18.19
CA CYS A 323 11.54 1.40 19.21
C CYS A 323 12.15 1.85 20.54
N LYS A 324 11.31 2.24 21.50
CA LYS A 324 11.73 2.63 22.84
C LYS A 324 11.91 1.38 23.69
N VAL A 325 13.01 1.25 24.42
CA VAL A 325 13.17 0.18 25.41
C VAL A 325 12.37 0.56 26.66
N GLU A 326 11.43 -0.29 27.09
CA GLU A 326 10.61 -0.05 28.29
C GLU A 326 11.42 -0.26 29.57
N THR A 327 12.42 -1.14 29.52
CA THR A 327 13.38 -1.37 30.60
C THR A 327 14.39 -0.23 30.64
N ASP A 328 14.17 0.73 31.56
CA ASP A 328 15.02 1.91 31.78
C ASP A 328 15.49 1.92 33.26
N PRO A 329 16.81 1.83 33.55
CA PRO A 329 17.93 1.72 32.62
C PRO A 329 17.96 0.39 31.84
N PHE A 330 18.56 0.41 30.65
CA PHE A 330 18.96 -0.77 29.88
C PHE A 330 20.34 -1.23 30.37
N TYR A 331 20.35 -2.27 31.21
CA TYR A 331 21.51 -2.75 31.97
C TYR A 331 22.51 -3.58 31.14
N PRO A 332 23.77 -3.71 31.60
CA PRO A 332 24.73 -4.63 31.02
C PRO A 332 24.16 -6.04 30.81
N HIS A 333 24.49 -6.61 29.66
CA HIS A 333 24.07 -7.90 29.11
C HIS A 333 22.57 -8.04 28.76
N GLN A 334 21.71 -7.07 29.04
CA GLN A 334 20.32 -7.09 28.53
C GLN A 334 20.29 -7.00 26.99
N LEU A 335 19.30 -7.67 26.41
CA LEU A 335 19.12 -7.86 24.98
C LEU A 335 17.74 -7.34 24.56
N VAL A 336 17.68 -6.61 23.46
CA VAL A 336 16.45 -6.45 22.67
C VAL A 336 16.60 -7.30 21.41
N ASP A 337 15.61 -8.13 21.12
CA ASP A 337 15.57 -8.96 19.91
C ASP A 337 14.15 -8.95 19.33
N ILE A 338 13.98 -8.32 18.16
CA ILE A 338 12.68 -8.09 17.51
C ILE A 338 12.77 -8.28 16.00
N SER A 339 11.65 -8.70 15.40
CA SER A 339 11.48 -8.82 13.95
C SER A 339 10.39 -7.88 13.44
N LEU A 340 10.69 -7.09 12.41
CA LEU A 340 9.77 -6.16 11.75
C LEU A 340 9.47 -6.61 10.32
N ASP A 341 8.21 -6.81 9.97
CA ASP A 341 7.81 -7.15 8.60
C ASP A 341 7.66 -5.88 7.74
N PHE A 342 8.29 -5.89 6.57
CA PHE A 342 8.24 -4.80 5.59
C PHE A 342 7.66 -5.28 4.27
N LYS A 343 6.97 -4.36 3.60
CA LYS A 343 6.44 -4.53 2.25
C LYS A 343 7.08 -3.49 1.34
N LEU A 344 7.64 -3.91 0.21
CA LEU A 344 8.14 -2.98 -0.79
C LEU A 344 6.98 -2.41 -1.61
N ASP A 345 6.83 -1.09 -1.62
CA ASP A 345 5.99 -0.42 -2.61
C ASP A 345 6.77 -0.34 -3.94
N PRO A 346 6.27 -0.98 -5.02
CA PRO A 346 6.89 -0.85 -6.33
C PRO A 346 6.88 0.60 -6.83
N LYS A 347 5.78 1.33 -6.65
CA LYS A 347 5.53 2.65 -7.27
C LYS A 347 6.37 3.78 -6.67
N LYS A 348 6.91 3.58 -5.47
CA LYS A 348 7.80 4.52 -4.76
C LYS A 348 9.29 4.16 -4.90
N GLY A 349 9.62 3.05 -5.58
CA GLY A 349 10.99 2.54 -5.67
C GLY A 349 11.89 3.32 -6.64
N GLY A 350 13.12 3.59 -6.23
CA GLY A 350 14.16 4.13 -7.12
C GLY A 350 14.86 3.05 -7.95
N ALA A 351 15.49 3.47 -9.06
CA ALA A 351 16.13 2.59 -10.04
C ALA A 351 17.45 1.90 -9.58
N LYS A 352 17.88 2.07 -8.33
CA LYS A 352 19.12 1.47 -7.78
C LYS A 352 19.06 -0.05 -7.61
N GLY A 353 17.86 -0.65 -7.65
CA GLY A 353 17.67 -2.09 -7.46
C GLY A 353 17.85 -2.58 -6.01
N TYR A 354 17.94 -1.68 -5.02
CA TYR A 354 17.91 -2.04 -3.59
C TYR A 354 17.17 -0.99 -2.76
N VAL A 355 16.88 -1.31 -1.50
CA VAL A 355 16.49 -0.37 -0.44
C VAL A 355 17.52 -0.44 0.68
N GLU A 356 18.02 0.70 1.14
CA GLU A 356 18.92 0.77 2.29
C GLU A 356 18.15 0.93 3.61
N PHE A 357 18.62 0.23 4.64
CA PHE A 357 18.21 0.38 6.02
C PHE A 357 19.42 0.68 6.89
N LYS A 358 19.28 1.61 7.83
CA LYS A 358 20.31 1.96 8.81
C LYS A 358 19.73 1.92 10.22
N MET A 359 20.39 1.21 11.13
CA MET A 359 20.03 1.18 12.55
C MET A 359 20.99 2.04 13.36
N THR A 360 20.42 2.97 14.12
CA THR A 360 21.14 3.74 15.14
C THR A 360 20.46 3.57 16.50
N VAL A 361 21.20 3.80 17.58
CA VAL A 361 20.66 3.73 18.95
C VAL A 361 20.96 5.06 19.63
N LEU A 362 19.89 5.72 20.06
CA LEU A 362 19.93 6.93 20.86
C LEU A 362 19.80 6.57 22.33
N TYR A 363 20.64 7.13 23.18
CA TYR A 363 20.64 6.84 24.62
C TYR A 363 21.17 8.01 25.44
N ILE A 364 20.94 7.98 26.74
CA ILE A 364 21.59 8.88 27.70
C ILE A 364 22.32 8.00 28.69
N ALA A 365 23.65 8.09 28.79
CA ALA A 365 24.40 7.32 29.78
C ALA A 365 23.86 7.57 31.21
N SER A 366 23.78 6.53 32.04
CA SER A 366 23.31 6.70 33.42
C SER A 366 24.22 7.70 34.16
N GLY A 367 23.63 8.58 34.96
CA GLY A 367 24.30 9.74 35.58
C GLY A 367 24.46 10.99 34.70
N GLN A 368 24.28 10.89 33.38
CA GLN A 368 24.47 12.02 32.45
C GLN A 368 23.15 12.65 31.96
N SER A 369 23.23 13.86 31.41
CA SER A 369 22.09 14.60 30.82
C SER A 369 21.99 14.48 29.30
N ASP A 370 23.13 14.30 28.64
CA ASP A 370 23.24 14.55 27.21
C ASP A 370 22.90 13.28 26.41
N THR A 371 22.25 13.44 25.26
CA THR A 371 21.83 12.31 24.42
C THR A 371 22.93 11.99 23.42
N GLU A 372 23.39 10.75 23.46
CA GLU A 372 24.41 10.18 22.59
C GLU A 372 23.75 9.31 21.50
N GLU A 373 24.44 9.17 20.36
CA GLU A 373 24.03 8.33 19.24
C GLU A 373 25.16 7.35 18.86
N VAL A 374 24.81 6.09 18.62
CA VAL A 374 25.70 5.12 17.98
C VAL A 374 25.03 4.50 16.76
N THR A 375 25.70 4.52 15.61
CA THR A 375 25.26 3.73 14.44
C THR A 375 25.73 2.28 14.63
N ILE A 376 24.79 1.33 14.64
CA ILE A 376 25.07 -0.08 14.88
C ILE A 376 25.34 -0.83 13.58
N SER A 377 24.47 -0.65 12.59
CA SER A 377 24.50 -1.43 11.35
C SER A 377 23.81 -0.71 10.19
N SER A 378 24.14 -1.12 8.97
CA SER A 378 23.44 -0.74 7.74
C SER A 378 23.38 -1.95 6.82
N VAL A 379 22.23 -2.17 6.17
CA VAL A 379 21.99 -3.33 5.31
C VAL A 379 21.15 -2.93 4.09
N ARG A 380 21.39 -3.57 2.95
CA ARG A 380 20.66 -3.33 1.70
C ARG A 380 19.75 -4.51 1.36
N LYS A 381 18.44 -4.30 1.29
CA LYS A 381 17.51 -5.27 0.68
C LYS A 381 17.60 -5.14 -0.84
N LYS A 382 18.19 -6.13 -1.52
CA LYS A 382 18.09 -6.21 -2.99
C LYS A 382 16.63 -6.41 -3.40
N ARG A 383 16.17 -5.59 -4.35
CA ARG A 383 14.86 -5.66 -5.00
C ARG A 383 14.91 -6.68 -6.13
N SER A 384 13.82 -7.42 -6.33
CA SER A 384 13.67 -8.27 -7.52
C SER A 384 13.04 -7.50 -8.69
N SER A 385 13.41 -7.82 -9.93
CA SER A 385 12.78 -7.24 -11.13
C SER A 385 12.73 -8.25 -12.27
N VAL A 386 11.55 -8.40 -12.87
CA VAL A 386 11.28 -9.33 -13.97
C VAL A 386 10.89 -8.52 -15.20
N VAL A 387 11.72 -8.54 -16.23
CA VAL A 387 11.47 -7.79 -17.47
C VAL A 387 11.34 -8.76 -18.64
N SER A 388 10.20 -8.71 -19.32
CA SER A 388 9.84 -9.65 -20.38
C SER A 388 9.83 -8.99 -21.75
N VAL A 389 10.37 -9.65 -22.77
CA VAL A 389 10.24 -9.26 -24.17
C VAL A 389 9.15 -10.09 -24.87
N GLY A 390 8.32 -9.45 -25.69
CA GLY A 390 7.38 -10.14 -26.57
C GLY A 390 7.41 -9.59 -27.99
N GLY A 391 7.65 -10.46 -28.97
CA GLY A 391 7.49 -10.13 -30.40
C GLY A 391 6.02 -10.03 -30.80
N LYS A 392 5.69 -9.05 -31.64
CA LYS A 392 4.38 -8.89 -32.29
C LYS A 392 4.57 -8.69 -33.81
N PRO A 393 3.96 -9.53 -34.66
CA PRO A 393 3.27 -10.78 -34.32
C PRO A 393 4.24 -11.78 -33.65
N TYR A 394 3.73 -12.58 -32.70
CA TYR A 394 4.52 -13.65 -32.08
C TYR A 394 4.72 -14.81 -33.06
N GLU A 395 3.65 -15.19 -33.75
CA GLU A 395 3.64 -16.09 -34.88
C GLU A 395 2.78 -15.47 -35.99
N ASP A 396 3.33 -15.39 -37.20
CA ASP A 396 2.65 -14.94 -38.43
C ASP A 396 2.79 -16.03 -39.51
N GLN A 397 1.79 -16.17 -40.37
CA GLN A 397 1.85 -17.08 -41.51
C GLN A 397 1.51 -16.34 -42.80
N LYS A 398 2.48 -16.29 -43.73
CA LYS A 398 2.30 -15.65 -45.04
C LYS A 398 2.34 -16.69 -46.17
N GLU A 399 1.33 -16.61 -47.03
CA GLU A 399 1.42 -17.18 -48.38
C GLU A 399 2.34 -16.31 -49.23
N VAL A 400 3.37 -16.92 -49.82
CA VAL A 400 4.37 -16.21 -50.63
C VAL A 400 4.44 -16.88 -52.01
N ASP A 401 4.45 -16.08 -53.08
CA ASP A 401 4.80 -16.56 -54.42
C ASP A 401 6.31 -16.87 -54.42
N PRO A 402 6.76 -18.10 -54.73
CA PRO A 402 8.19 -18.44 -54.78
C PRO A 402 9.01 -17.57 -55.75
N LYS A 403 8.35 -16.83 -56.66
CA LYS A 403 8.98 -15.90 -57.62
C LYS A 403 8.98 -14.44 -57.17
N ALA A 404 8.51 -14.13 -55.96
CA ALA A 404 8.52 -12.75 -55.45
C ALA A 404 9.94 -12.23 -55.27
N ALA A 405 10.17 -10.97 -55.66
CA ALA A 405 11.51 -10.35 -55.65
C ALA A 405 12.06 -10.06 -54.24
N ALA A 406 11.18 -9.95 -53.25
CA ALA A 406 11.50 -9.85 -51.83
C ALA A 406 10.21 -10.05 -50.99
N LEU A 407 10.34 -10.27 -49.69
CA LEU A 407 9.23 -10.24 -48.73
C LEU A 407 9.50 -9.22 -47.63
N ILE A 408 8.57 -8.28 -47.44
CA ILE A 408 8.62 -7.31 -46.34
C ILE A 408 7.79 -7.82 -45.16
N HIS A 409 8.35 -7.74 -43.95
CA HIS A 409 7.66 -8.09 -42.70
C HIS A 409 8.15 -7.19 -41.56
N SER A 410 7.22 -6.60 -40.80
CA SER A 410 7.52 -5.73 -39.64
C SER A 410 7.24 -6.49 -38.35
N ILE A 411 8.16 -6.34 -37.40
CA ILE A 411 8.13 -6.97 -36.08
C ILE A 411 8.29 -5.87 -35.02
N VAL A 412 7.37 -5.83 -34.06
CA VAL A 412 7.44 -4.95 -32.89
C VAL A 412 7.79 -5.77 -31.66
N PHE A 413 8.98 -5.55 -31.08
CA PHE A 413 9.37 -6.12 -29.81
C PHE A 413 8.94 -5.19 -28.67
N GLY A 414 7.95 -5.62 -27.89
CA GLY A 414 7.53 -4.94 -26.67
C GLY A 414 8.36 -5.39 -25.47
N VAL A 415 8.91 -4.43 -24.72
CA VAL A 415 9.67 -4.67 -23.48
C VAL A 415 8.81 -4.21 -22.30
N HIS A 416 8.45 -5.15 -21.42
CA HIS A 416 7.50 -4.91 -20.32
C HIS A 416 8.10 -5.31 -18.97
N ASN A 417 8.18 -4.35 -18.04
CA ASN A 417 8.61 -4.62 -16.68
C ASN A 417 7.43 -5.10 -15.81
N ARG A 418 7.42 -6.40 -15.52
CA ARG A 418 6.43 -7.07 -14.64
C ARG A 418 6.92 -7.16 -13.20
N GLY A 419 8.16 -6.77 -12.93
CA GLY A 419 8.78 -6.84 -11.61
C GLY A 419 8.31 -5.73 -10.66
N PRO A 420 8.46 -5.91 -9.35
CA PRO A 420 8.08 -4.93 -8.34
C PRO A 420 9.09 -3.76 -8.21
N SER A 421 9.92 -3.48 -9.22
CA SER A 421 10.92 -2.41 -9.16
C SER A 421 11.31 -1.91 -10.55
N ALA A 422 11.57 -0.60 -10.65
CA ALA A 422 12.08 0.01 -11.87
C ALA A 422 13.52 -0.44 -12.16
N VAL A 423 13.83 -0.63 -13.44
CA VAL A 423 15.16 -1.09 -13.91
C VAL A 423 15.76 -0.03 -14.83
N ASP A 424 17.05 0.26 -14.66
CA ASP A 424 17.79 1.23 -15.47
C ASP A 424 18.98 0.58 -16.19
N GLY A 425 19.48 1.22 -17.24
CA GLY A 425 20.54 0.68 -18.08
C GLY A 425 20.14 -0.55 -18.92
N LEU A 426 18.84 -0.78 -19.18
CA LEU A 426 18.36 -1.87 -20.04
C LEU A 426 18.79 -1.68 -21.51
N ILE A 427 19.36 -2.73 -22.10
CA ILE A 427 19.70 -2.84 -23.52
C ILE A 427 18.93 -4.03 -24.11
N LEU A 428 18.23 -3.80 -25.22
CA LEU A 428 17.56 -4.83 -26.00
C LEU A 428 18.47 -5.26 -27.16
N GLN A 429 18.85 -6.53 -27.19
CA GLN A 429 19.70 -7.14 -28.21
C GLN A 429 18.86 -8.02 -29.12
N ILE A 430 18.63 -7.59 -30.37
CA ILE A 430 17.83 -8.32 -31.36
C ILE A 430 18.77 -9.04 -32.33
N SER A 431 18.65 -10.35 -32.45
CA SER A 431 19.46 -11.18 -33.36
C SER A 431 18.64 -11.57 -34.59
N VAL A 432 19.05 -11.05 -35.75
CA VAL A 432 18.34 -11.20 -37.04
C VAL A 432 19.15 -12.11 -37.97
N PRO A 433 18.60 -13.24 -38.45
CA PRO A 433 19.25 -14.09 -39.44
C PRO A 433 19.56 -13.35 -40.75
N TRP A 434 20.86 -13.26 -41.08
CA TRP A 434 21.39 -12.48 -42.20
C TRP A 434 21.83 -13.36 -43.38
N ARG A 435 22.44 -14.51 -43.12
CA ARG A 435 22.94 -15.46 -44.14
C ARG A 435 22.82 -16.90 -43.65
N ILE A 436 22.62 -17.84 -44.56
CA ILE A 436 22.67 -19.28 -44.30
C ILE A 436 23.65 -19.93 -45.29
N ASP A 437 24.70 -20.57 -44.76
CA ASP A 437 25.89 -21.03 -45.50
C ASP A 437 26.51 -19.93 -46.38
N THR A 438 26.11 -19.87 -47.66
CA THR A 438 26.56 -18.89 -48.66
C THR A 438 25.40 -18.08 -49.26
N VAL A 439 24.18 -18.30 -48.80
CA VAL A 439 22.96 -17.67 -49.31
C VAL A 439 22.60 -16.49 -48.42
N ASP A 440 22.65 -15.28 -48.97
CA ASP A 440 22.17 -14.08 -48.27
C ASP A 440 20.66 -14.19 -48.03
N VAL A 441 20.27 -14.16 -46.76
CA VAL A 441 18.90 -14.38 -46.30
C VAL A 441 18.10 -13.06 -46.31
N LEU A 442 18.79 -11.96 -46.02
CA LEU A 442 18.20 -10.64 -45.85
C LEU A 442 18.89 -9.63 -46.77
N ASN A 443 18.10 -8.75 -47.41
CA ASN A 443 18.62 -7.64 -48.20
C ASN A 443 19.02 -6.47 -47.29
N ASN A 444 18.15 -6.11 -46.33
CA ASN A 444 18.41 -5.13 -45.27
C ASN A 444 17.41 -5.28 -44.10
N VAL A 445 17.77 -4.76 -42.92
CA VAL A 445 16.83 -4.39 -41.85
C VAL A 445 16.66 -2.87 -41.89
N ASN A 446 15.43 -2.40 -41.72
CA ASN A 446 15.10 -0.98 -41.51
C ASN A 446 14.68 -0.79 -40.03
N PHE A 447 15.25 0.21 -39.35
CA PHE A 447 15.04 0.50 -37.93
C PHE A 447 15.34 1.98 -37.63
N ASP A 448 14.92 2.50 -36.46
CA ASP A 448 15.25 3.87 -36.04
C ASP A 448 16.69 3.94 -35.50
N GLU A 449 17.60 4.53 -36.28
CA GLU A 449 19.02 4.74 -35.94
C GLU A 449 19.25 5.58 -34.67
N LYS A 450 18.24 6.31 -34.17
CA LYS A 450 18.32 7.03 -32.88
C LYS A 450 18.20 6.11 -31.68
N ILE A 451 17.51 4.99 -31.87
CA ILE A 451 17.15 4.03 -30.82
C ILE A 451 18.07 2.80 -30.90
N CYS A 452 18.27 2.29 -32.13
CA CYS A 452 19.05 1.09 -32.41
C CYS A 452 20.34 1.39 -33.16
N LYS A 453 21.38 0.59 -32.90
CA LYS A 453 22.63 0.56 -33.65
C LYS A 453 22.86 -0.81 -34.27
N ASP A 454 23.47 -0.82 -35.44
CA ASP A 454 23.94 -2.06 -36.07
C ASP A 454 25.22 -2.55 -35.37
N GLY A 455 25.24 -3.82 -35.01
CA GLY A 455 26.28 -4.47 -34.21
C GLY A 455 27.16 -5.41 -35.02
N ALA A 456 27.90 -6.27 -34.31
CA ALA A 456 28.75 -7.27 -34.95
C ALA A 456 27.92 -8.38 -35.63
N VAL A 457 28.45 -8.92 -36.73
CA VAL A 457 27.94 -10.16 -37.33
C VAL A 457 28.46 -11.35 -36.52
N VAL A 458 27.54 -12.16 -35.99
CA VAL A 458 27.83 -13.37 -35.23
C VAL A 458 27.70 -14.57 -36.17
N THR A 459 28.79 -15.30 -36.36
CA THR A 459 28.82 -16.50 -37.23
C THR A 459 28.27 -17.72 -36.51
N GLY A 460 27.41 -18.49 -37.18
CA GLY A 460 26.79 -19.70 -36.62
C GLY A 460 27.77 -20.86 -36.36
N PRO A 461 27.37 -21.91 -35.60
CA PRO A 461 28.21 -23.09 -35.38
C PRO A 461 28.51 -23.85 -36.69
N ASN A 462 29.79 -24.14 -36.94
CA ASN A 462 30.34 -24.72 -38.19
C ASN A 462 30.08 -26.22 -38.43
N ASP A 463 29.00 -26.79 -37.89
CA ASP A 463 28.74 -28.24 -37.92
C ASP A 463 27.59 -28.62 -38.86
N VAL A 464 27.71 -29.77 -39.53
CA VAL A 464 26.75 -30.25 -40.54
C VAL A 464 25.35 -30.49 -39.95
N GLN A 465 24.34 -29.85 -40.54
CA GLN A 465 22.91 -29.99 -40.18
C GLN A 465 22.29 -31.27 -40.77
N LYS A 466 21.39 -31.92 -40.00
CA LYS A 466 20.48 -32.96 -40.53
C LYS A 466 19.11 -32.35 -40.84
N LEU A 467 18.95 -31.89 -42.08
CA LEU A 467 17.68 -31.35 -42.58
C LEU A 467 16.54 -32.40 -42.52
N LYS A 468 15.39 -32.02 -41.96
CA LYS A 468 14.15 -32.77 -42.11
C LYS A 468 13.61 -32.53 -43.53
N GLN A 469 13.18 -33.58 -44.22
CA GLN A 469 12.57 -33.42 -45.54
C GLN A 469 11.25 -32.64 -45.41
N ASN A 470 11.17 -31.50 -46.11
CA ASN A 470 10.04 -30.56 -46.29
C ASN A 470 9.99 -29.28 -45.42
N GLU A 471 10.79 -29.13 -44.36
CA GLU A 471 10.77 -27.95 -43.47
C GLU A 471 12.20 -27.41 -43.24
N LEU A 472 12.38 -26.09 -43.30
CA LEU A 472 13.63 -25.40 -42.99
C LEU A 472 13.38 -24.27 -41.99
N ALA A 473 14.10 -24.30 -40.87
CA ALA A 473 14.09 -23.24 -39.86
C ALA A 473 15.36 -22.38 -40.01
N ILE A 474 15.19 -21.07 -40.01
CA ILE A 474 16.24 -20.05 -40.12
C ILE A 474 16.21 -19.25 -38.81
N ASN A 475 17.16 -19.55 -37.92
CA ASN A 475 17.26 -19.02 -36.56
C ASN A 475 18.75 -18.85 -36.22
N CYS A 476 19.12 -17.83 -35.43
CA CYS A 476 20.50 -17.62 -34.97
C CYS A 476 21.07 -18.73 -34.08
N SER A 477 20.20 -19.57 -33.51
CA SER A 477 20.59 -20.77 -32.77
C SER A 477 20.90 -21.98 -33.66
N GLU A 478 20.58 -21.92 -34.96
CA GLU A 478 20.79 -23.00 -35.92
C GLU A 478 22.19 -22.96 -36.54
N LYS A 479 22.68 -24.15 -36.94
CA LYS A 479 24.02 -24.32 -37.50
C LYS A 479 24.11 -23.71 -38.91
N GLY A 480 25.25 -23.11 -39.24
CA GLY A 480 25.46 -22.45 -40.55
C GLY A 480 24.66 -21.15 -40.79
N VAL A 481 23.98 -20.60 -39.77
CA VAL A 481 23.26 -19.32 -39.88
C VAL A 481 24.09 -18.20 -39.26
N ASP A 482 24.49 -17.21 -40.08
CA ASP A 482 25.09 -15.97 -39.59
C ASP A 482 23.99 -14.96 -39.24
N CYS A 483 24.14 -14.27 -38.11
CA CYS A 483 23.19 -13.28 -37.64
C CYS A 483 23.80 -11.89 -37.48
N ARG A 484 22.98 -10.88 -37.77
CA ARG A 484 23.24 -9.48 -37.47
C ARG A 484 22.64 -9.16 -36.09
N LEU A 485 23.46 -8.65 -35.18
CA LEU A 485 23.01 -8.18 -33.87
C LEU A 485 22.64 -6.71 -33.96
N LEU A 486 21.44 -6.34 -33.52
CA LEU A 486 21.02 -4.95 -33.34
C LEU A 486 20.96 -4.64 -31.85
N GLU A 487 21.62 -3.57 -31.43
CA GLU A 487 21.59 -3.09 -30.04
C GLU A 487 20.70 -1.86 -29.92
N CYS A 488 19.57 -2.03 -29.23
CA CYS A 488 18.53 -1.03 -29.10
C CYS A 488 18.43 -0.52 -27.66
N LYS A 489 18.38 0.81 -27.52
CA LYS A 489 18.06 1.46 -26.25
C LYS A 489 16.60 1.24 -25.92
N VAL A 490 16.33 0.83 -24.69
CA VAL A 490 14.99 0.81 -24.08
C VAL A 490 14.82 2.11 -23.27
N LYS A 491 13.59 2.53 -23.04
CA LYS A 491 13.24 3.58 -22.07
C LYS A 491 13.90 3.32 -20.71
N GLN A 492 14.51 4.36 -20.16
CA GLN A 492 15.34 4.30 -18.95
C GLN A 492 14.98 5.46 -17.99
N PRO A 493 14.69 5.19 -16.71
CA PRO A 493 14.37 3.86 -16.15
C PRO A 493 13.03 3.33 -16.69
N LEU A 494 12.90 2.00 -16.82
CA LEU A 494 11.65 1.34 -17.16
C LEU A 494 10.87 1.01 -15.88
N ASN A 495 9.76 1.71 -15.67
CA ASN A 495 8.96 1.61 -14.44
C ASN A 495 8.08 0.35 -14.42
N ILE A 496 7.47 0.05 -13.27
CA ILE A 496 6.57 -1.11 -13.11
C ILE A 496 5.32 -0.93 -13.98
N GLU A 497 4.87 -2.02 -14.63
CA GLU A 497 3.76 -2.04 -15.59
C GLU A 497 3.97 -1.12 -16.82
N GLU A 498 5.19 -0.60 -17.00
CA GLU A 498 5.55 0.21 -18.16
C GLU A 498 5.97 -0.67 -19.35
N LEU A 499 5.41 -0.35 -20.51
CA LEU A 499 5.70 -0.99 -21.79
C LEU A 499 6.44 0.01 -22.68
N ASP A 500 7.63 -0.38 -23.13
CA ASP A 500 8.33 0.25 -24.24
C ASP A 500 8.29 -0.67 -25.48
N SER A 501 8.57 -0.15 -26.67
CA SER A 501 8.54 -0.95 -27.90
C SER A 501 9.52 -0.50 -28.98
N VAL A 502 10.24 -1.47 -29.53
CA VAL A 502 11.15 -1.29 -30.68
C VAL A 502 10.53 -1.94 -31.91
N ASN A 503 10.45 -1.20 -33.02
CA ASN A 503 9.97 -1.71 -34.31
C ASN A 503 11.15 -1.93 -35.26
N ILE A 504 11.16 -3.07 -35.94
CA ILE A 504 12.08 -3.38 -37.04
C ILE A 504 11.28 -3.85 -38.26
N GLU A 505 11.80 -3.56 -39.45
CA GLU A 505 11.23 -4.00 -40.72
C GLU A 505 12.27 -4.79 -41.52
N LEU A 506 11.93 -6.03 -41.84
CA LEU A 506 12.78 -7.00 -42.52
C LEU A 506 12.48 -7.01 -44.02
N ASN A 507 13.52 -6.91 -44.83
CA ASN A 507 13.45 -7.11 -46.28
C ASN A 507 14.14 -8.44 -46.64
N ILE A 508 13.34 -9.51 -46.68
CA ILE A 508 13.81 -10.88 -46.88
C ILE A 508 14.09 -11.13 -48.36
N SER A 509 15.25 -11.71 -48.66
CA SER A 509 15.77 -11.86 -50.03
C SER A 509 14.97 -12.84 -50.88
N SER A 510 14.86 -12.57 -52.18
CA SER A 510 14.33 -13.53 -53.16
C SER A 510 15.06 -14.88 -53.14
N ASN A 511 16.33 -14.89 -52.75
CA ASN A 511 17.11 -16.12 -52.56
C ASN A 511 16.45 -17.09 -51.56
N VAL A 512 15.82 -16.56 -50.50
CA VAL A 512 15.10 -17.33 -49.48
C VAL A 512 13.70 -17.68 -49.95
N VAL A 513 13.01 -16.73 -50.57
CA VAL A 513 11.67 -16.95 -51.12
C VAL A 513 11.69 -18.08 -52.15
N GLY A 514 12.73 -18.14 -53.00
CA GLY A 514 12.94 -19.24 -53.95
C GLY A 514 13.18 -20.61 -53.31
N LEU A 515 13.59 -20.68 -52.03
CA LEU A 515 13.68 -21.96 -51.32
C LEU A 515 12.30 -22.60 -51.10
N LEU A 516 11.20 -21.85 -51.22
CA LEU A 516 9.82 -22.39 -51.19
C LEU A 516 9.51 -23.32 -52.37
N GLU A 517 10.31 -23.32 -53.45
CA GLU A 517 10.22 -24.34 -54.50
C GLU A 517 10.73 -25.72 -54.03
N ARG A 518 11.62 -25.75 -53.02
CA ARG A 518 12.25 -26.96 -52.48
C ARG A 518 11.69 -27.39 -51.12
N TYR A 519 11.36 -26.43 -50.26
CA TYR A 519 10.84 -26.64 -48.92
C TYR A 519 9.40 -26.14 -48.85
N LYS A 520 8.47 -26.98 -48.39
CA LYS A 520 7.03 -26.64 -48.36
C LYS A 520 6.67 -25.67 -47.22
N MET A 521 7.60 -25.44 -46.31
CA MET A 521 7.47 -24.53 -45.18
C MET A 521 8.86 -23.99 -44.82
N LEU A 522 8.97 -22.66 -44.74
CA LEU A 522 10.12 -21.97 -44.15
C LEU A 522 9.69 -21.30 -42.86
N LYS A 523 10.49 -21.42 -41.80
CA LYS A 523 10.29 -20.72 -40.53
C LYS A 523 11.44 -19.75 -40.31
N TYR A 524 11.15 -18.46 -40.32
CA TYR A 524 12.12 -17.41 -40.06
C TYR A 524 11.92 -16.88 -38.64
N VAL A 525 12.93 -17.03 -37.78
CA VAL A 525 12.86 -16.69 -36.35
C VAL A 525 13.82 -15.55 -36.03
N VAL A 526 13.28 -14.45 -35.52
CA VAL A 526 14.06 -13.37 -34.90
C VAL A 526 13.96 -13.52 -33.39
N THR A 527 15.10 -13.45 -32.70
CA THR A 527 15.18 -13.54 -31.23
C THR A 527 15.61 -12.20 -30.64
N ALA A 528 15.13 -11.89 -29.44
CA ALA A 528 15.42 -10.65 -28.74
C ALA A 528 15.69 -10.93 -27.26
N LYS A 529 16.83 -10.44 -26.76
CA LYS A 529 17.31 -10.64 -25.39
C LYS A 529 17.43 -9.31 -24.65
N LEU A 530 17.26 -9.34 -23.34
CA LEU A 530 17.51 -8.18 -22.47
C LEU A 530 18.76 -8.40 -21.64
N ASN A 531 19.66 -7.41 -21.68
CA ASN A 531 20.83 -7.34 -20.82
C ASN A 531 20.87 -5.98 -20.10
N LEU A 532 21.59 -5.93 -18.99
CA LEU A 532 21.97 -4.68 -18.33
C LEU A 532 23.28 -4.17 -18.94
N SER A 533 23.35 -2.86 -19.16
CA SER A 533 24.59 -2.16 -19.51
C SER A 533 25.63 -2.28 -18.39
N GLU A 534 26.92 -2.30 -18.73
CA GLU A 534 28.02 -2.20 -17.76
C GLU A 534 27.98 -0.87 -16.97
N GLU A 535 27.34 0.16 -17.53
CA GLU A 535 27.11 1.46 -16.86
C GLU A 535 25.82 1.49 -16.00
N SER A 536 25.07 0.39 -15.89
CA SER A 536 23.83 0.34 -15.11
C SER A 536 24.08 0.49 -13.61
N GLY A 537 23.39 1.44 -12.99
CA GLY A 537 23.36 1.60 -11.52
C GLY A 537 22.43 0.63 -10.79
N PHE A 538 21.92 -0.42 -11.45
CA PHE A 538 20.99 -1.37 -10.88
C PHE A 538 21.74 -2.55 -10.19
N GLU A 539 21.80 -2.55 -8.85
CA GLU A 539 22.44 -3.62 -8.07
C GLU A 539 21.48 -4.76 -7.65
N GLY A 540 20.24 -4.73 -8.14
CA GLY A 540 19.16 -5.65 -7.76
C GLY A 540 19.24 -7.04 -8.36
N ARG A 541 18.21 -7.86 -8.10
CA ARG A 541 18.05 -9.18 -8.72
C ARG A 541 17.28 -9.02 -10.03
N PHE A 542 18.00 -8.89 -11.13
CA PHE A 542 17.45 -8.84 -12.48
C PHE A 542 17.11 -10.25 -12.98
N ILE A 543 15.93 -10.40 -13.59
CA ILE A 543 15.46 -11.60 -14.27
C ILE A 543 14.91 -11.16 -15.63
N ASN A 544 15.56 -11.58 -16.72
CA ASN A 544 15.08 -11.38 -18.08
C ASN A 544 14.24 -12.58 -18.55
N GLU A 545 13.13 -12.31 -19.22
CA GLU A 545 12.43 -13.28 -20.06
C GLU A 545 12.67 -12.87 -21.53
N ASP A 546 13.56 -13.60 -22.21
CA ASP A 546 13.88 -13.40 -23.63
C ASP A 546 12.65 -13.67 -24.51
N GLY A 547 12.57 -13.00 -25.66
CA GLY A 547 11.44 -13.09 -26.59
C GLY A 547 11.84 -13.54 -27.99
N GLU A 548 10.86 -14.06 -28.75
CA GLU A 548 11.02 -14.40 -30.16
C GLU A 548 9.83 -13.91 -31.00
N ALA A 549 10.04 -13.86 -32.31
CA ALA A 549 9.02 -13.61 -33.33
C ALA A 549 9.25 -14.59 -34.50
N LEU A 550 8.21 -15.35 -34.83
CA LEU A 550 8.23 -16.41 -35.84
C LEU A 550 7.39 -16.00 -37.06
N LEU A 551 8.01 -15.98 -38.24
CA LEU A 551 7.34 -15.87 -39.52
C LEU A 551 7.39 -17.21 -40.26
N THR A 552 6.24 -17.85 -40.41
CA THR A 552 6.08 -19.06 -41.24
C THR A 552 5.70 -18.66 -42.67
N MET A 553 6.54 -18.99 -43.65
CA MET A 553 6.25 -18.81 -45.07
C MET A 553 5.82 -20.14 -45.67
N VAL A 554 4.71 -20.12 -46.40
CA VAL A 554 4.23 -21.26 -47.20
C VAL A 554 4.11 -20.83 -48.66
N PRO A 555 4.42 -21.73 -49.63
CA PRO A 555 4.22 -21.41 -51.03
C PRO A 555 2.73 -21.19 -51.27
N ARG A 556 2.38 -20.10 -51.95
CA ARG A 556 1.02 -19.86 -52.40
C ARG A 556 0.66 -20.94 -53.42
N GLU A 557 -0.20 -21.89 -53.03
CA GLU A 557 -0.65 -22.93 -53.96
C GLU A 557 -1.28 -22.25 -55.18
N PHE A 558 -0.71 -22.48 -56.36
CA PHE A 558 -1.34 -22.09 -57.61
C PHE A 558 -2.70 -22.77 -57.65
N THR A 559 -3.78 -21.99 -57.56
CA THR A 559 -5.11 -22.47 -57.91
C THR A 559 -5.02 -22.97 -59.35
N PHE A 560 -4.97 -24.29 -59.54
CA PHE A 560 -5.07 -24.89 -60.85
C PHE A 560 -6.35 -24.35 -61.48
N GLU A 561 -6.25 -23.57 -62.56
CA GLU A 561 -7.37 -23.44 -63.48
C GLU A 561 -7.68 -24.86 -63.96
N PRO A 562 -8.85 -25.44 -63.62
CA PRO A 562 -9.16 -26.77 -64.07
C PRO A 562 -9.36 -26.70 -65.58
N LYS A 563 -8.38 -27.20 -66.34
CA LYS A 563 -8.48 -27.32 -67.80
C LYS A 563 -9.74 -28.13 -68.10
N LYS A 564 -10.79 -27.44 -68.53
CA LYS A 564 -12.13 -28.02 -68.72
C LYS A 564 -12.02 -29.28 -69.57
N ILE A 565 -12.24 -30.43 -68.94
CA ILE A 565 -12.42 -31.69 -69.67
C ILE A 565 -13.74 -31.53 -70.43
N ASP A 566 -13.70 -31.72 -71.74
CA ASP A 566 -14.89 -31.64 -72.57
C ASP A 566 -15.89 -32.70 -72.08
N LEU A 567 -17.09 -32.25 -71.70
CA LEU A 567 -18.15 -33.10 -71.18
C LEU A 567 -18.54 -34.17 -72.21
N GLY A 568 -18.34 -33.92 -73.51
CA GLY A 568 -18.53 -34.89 -74.57
C GLY A 568 -17.61 -36.12 -74.48
N ILE A 569 -16.38 -35.98 -73.93
CA ILE A 569 -15.46 -37.11 -73.74
C ILE A 569 -15.93 -38.00 -72.58
N VAL A 570 -16.39 -37.40 -71.48
CA VAL A 570 -16.91 -38.13 -70.32
C VAL A 570 -18.21 -38.85 -70.67
N ILE A 571 -19.16 -38.16 -71.32
CA ILE A 571 -20.42 -38.75 -71.80
C ILE A 571 -20.14 -39.85 -72.84
N GLY A 572 -19.25 -39.60 -73.81
CA GLY A 572 -18.89 -40.57 -74.84
C GLY A 572 -18.25 -41.84 -74.27
N GLY A 573 -17.35 -41.71 -73.29
CA GLY A 573 -16.75 -42.83 -72.58
C GLY A 573 -17.77 -43.64 -71.77
N SER A 574 -18.66 -42.96 -71.02
CA SER A 574 -19.69 -43.62 -70.22
C SER A 574 -20.74 -44.35 -71.07
N VAL A 575 -21.23 -43.72 -72.14
CA VAL A 575 -22.21 -44.33 -73.06
C VAL A 575 -21.58 -45.48 -73.84
N GLY A 576 -20.35 -45.32 -74.35
CA GLY A 576 -19.62 -46.37 -75.05
C GLY A 576 -19.37 -47.60 -74.18
N GLY A 577 -18.97 -47.40 -72.92
CA GLY A 577 -18.81 -48.47 -71.94
C GLY A 577 -20.11 -49.21 -71.64
N LEU A 578 -21.23 -48.50 -71.49
CA LEU A 578 -22.54 -49.10 -71.25
C LEU A 578 -23.00 -49.98 -72.43
N VAL A 579 -22.85 -49.47 -73.67
CA VAL A 579 -23.19 -50.21 -74.89
C VAL A 579 -22.33 -51.47 -75.03
N PHE A 580 -21.03 -51.38 -74.75
CA PHE A 580 -20.13 -52.54 -74.76
C PHE A 580 -20.55 -53.61 -73.75
N LEU A 581 -20.89 -53.23 -72.51
CA LEU A 581 -21.37 -54.16 -71.49
C LEU A 581 -22.69 -54.85 -71.87
N ILE A 582 -23.62 -54.13 -72.51
CA ILE A 582 -24.87 -54.72 -73.02
C ILE A 582 -24.58 -55.76 -74.10
N ILE A 583 -23.66 -55.47 -75.04
CA ILE A 583 -23.25 -56.42 -76.08
C ILE A 583 -22.61 -57.68 -75.48
N VAL A 584 -21.70 -57.52 -74.50
CA VAL A 584 -21.08 -58.64 -73.78
C VAL A 584 -22.13 -59.47 -73.04
N GLY A 585 -23.11 -58.83 -72.38
CA GLY A 585 -24.23 -59.51 -71.72
C GLY A 585 -25.08 -60.34 -72.68
N ILE A 586 -25.40 -59.81 -73.86
CA ILE A 586 -26.15 -60.54 -74.91
C ILE A 586 -25.36 -61.75 -75.42
N VAL A 587 -24.04 -61.62 -75.62
CA VAL A 587 -23.17 -62.73 -76.05
C VAL A 587 -23.13 -63.84 -74.98
N LEU A 588 -22.92 -63.48 -73.70
CA LEU A 588 -22.88 -64.44 -72.60
C LEU A 588 -24.23 -65.15 -72.39
N TRP A 589 -25.34 -64.43 -72.48
CA TRP A 589 -26.69 -65.01 -72.37
C TRP A 589 -26.99 -66.04 -73.47
N LYS A 590 -26.48 -65.80 -74.68
CA LYS A 590 -26.60 -66.72 -75.83
C LYS A 590 -25.72 -67.98 -75.70
N ILE A 591 -24.68 -67.95 -74.85
CA ILE A 591 -23.79 -69.09 -74.58
C ILE A 591 -24.36 -69.99 -73.46
N VAL A 592 -24.89 -69.39 -72.39
CA VAL A 592 -25.34 -70.12 -71.18
C VAL A 592 -26.67 -70.88 -71.38
N THR A 593 -27.44 -70.57 -72.42
CA THR A 593 -28.74 -71.23 -72.69
C THR A 593 -28.64 -72.55 -73.47
N SER A 594 -27.43 -73.02 -73.80
CA SER A 594 -27.20 -74.31 -74.48
C SER A 594 -26.68 -75.38 -73.51
N LYS A 595 -27.45 -76.48 -73.39
CA LYS A 595 -27.21 -77.72 -72.61
C LYS A 595 -27.56 -77.70 -71.12
N ARG A 596 -28.78 -78.18 -70.82
CA ARG A 596 -29.13 -78.87 -69.56
C ARG A 596 -28.48 -80.27 -69.55
N THR A 597 -28.10 -80.79 -68.37
CA THR A 597 -28.81 -81.89 -67.66
C THR A 597 -28.18 -82.19 -66.27
N PRO A 598 -28.93 -82.79 -65.31
CA PRO A 598 -28.51 -82.99 -63.91
C PRO A 598 -28.13 -84.46 -63.56
N VAL A 599 -27.49 -84.66 -62.40
CA VAL A 599 -27.30 -85.92 -61.59
C VAL A 599 -26.23 -85.60 -60.52
N VAL A 600 -26.09 -86.21 -59.32
CA VAL A 600 -26.95 -86.81 -58.27
C VAL A 600 -25.95 -87.35 -57.20
N PHE A 601 -26.17 -87.02 -55.91
CA PHE A 601 -25.67 -87.65 -54.66
C PHE A 601 -24.19 -88.00 -54.38
N GLY A 602 -23.77 -87.77 -53.11
CA GLY A 602 -22.54 -88.32 -52.52
C GLY A 602 -22.04 -87.63 -51.23
N ALA A 603 -22.70 -87.83 -50.10
CA ALA A 603 -22.18 -87.50 -48.75
C ALA A 603 -21.35 -88.71 -48.20
N PRO A 604 -20.61 -88.67 -47.05
CA PRO A 604 -21.10 -88.19 -45.75
C PRO A 604 -20.08 -87.52 -44.76
N LEU A 605 -20.64 -86.92 -43.69
CA LEU A 605 -20.28 -86.94 -42.24
C LEU A 605 -18.79 -86.85 -41.80
N ASP A 606 -18.41 -86.28 -40.67
CA ASP A 606 -19.11 -85.63 -39.53
C ASP A 606 -18.09 -84.66 -38.86
N THR A 607 -18.25 -83.93 -37.75
CA THR A 607 -19.25 -83.70 -36.66
C THR A 607 -18.95 -82.27 -36.15
N SER A 608 -19.60 -81.57 -35.20
CA SER A 608 -20.91 -81.49 -34.49
C SER A 608 -20.80 -80.18 -33.65
N GLN A 609 -21.81 -79.53 -33.05
CA GLN A 609 -23.27 -79.54 -33.06
C GLN A 609 -23.69 -78.13 -32.54
N ALA A 610 -24.70 -77.47 -33.10
CA ALA A 610 -26.09 -77.39 -32.58
C ALA A 610 -26.21 -76.62 -31.22
N ASP A 611 -27.23 -75.83 -30.91
CA ASP A 611 -28.50 -75.43 -31.56
C ASP A 611 -29.14 -74.31 -30.67
N ALA A 612 -30.23 -73.58 -30.96
CA ALA A 612 -31.05 -73.36 -32.17
C ALA A 612 -32.04 -72.18 -31.91
N ALA A 613 -32.54 -71.59 -33.01
CA ALA A 613 -33.89 -71.01 -33.17
C ALA A 613 -34.32 -69.82 -32.25
N VAL A 614 -35.35 -69.01 -32.53
CA VAL A 614 -36.58 -69.18 -33.34
C VAL A 614 -36.89 -67.93 -34.20
N THR A 615 -37.71 -68.16 -35.23
CA THR A 615 -38.23 -67.28 -36.29
C THR A 615 -39.15 -66.11 -35.86
N GLY A 616 -39.35 -65.12 -36.74
CA GLY A 616 -40.54 -64.27 -36.73
C GLY A 616 -40.53 -63.13 -37.77
N TRP A 617 -41.50 -63.10 -38.69
CA TRP A 617 -41.71 -61.99 -39.65
C TRP A 617 -42.56 -60.86 -39.04
N ALA A 618 -42.27 -59.60 -39.39
CA ALA A 618 -43.28 -58.61 -39.81
C ALA A 618 -42.62 -57.27 -40.17
N ALA A 619 -43.17 -56.57 -41.17
CA ALA A 619 -42.88 -55.16 -41.42
C ALA A 619 -43.84 -54.27 -40.63
N LEU A 620 -43.39 -53.10 -40.13
CA LEU A 620 -44.23 -51.91 -39.91
C LEU A 620 -43.40 -50.67 -39.51
N SER A 621 -43.81 -49.53 -40.08
CA SER A 621 -43.77 -48.13 -39.61
C SER A 621 -42.77 -47.61 -38.55
N ALA A 622 -42.27 -46.40 -38.82
CA ALA A 622 -41.74 -45.40 -37.88
C ALA A 622 -42.73 -45.03 -36.73
N PRO A 623 -42.40 -44.15 -35.74
CA PRO A 623 -41.14 -43.39 -35.54
C PRO A 623 -40.55 -43.48 -34.12
N ALA A 624 -39.35 -42.90 -33.91
CA ALA A 624 -38.87 -42.54 -32.58
C ALA A 624 -38.07 -41.22 -32.63
N THR A 625 -38.56 -40.19 -31.93
CA THR A 625 -37.97 -38.86 -31.85
C THR A 625 -36.90 -38.75 -30.75
N PHE A 626 -35.99 -37.81 -30.97
CA PHE A 626 -34.98 -37.35 -30.00
C PHE A 626 -35.56 -37.00 -28.62
N ILE A 627 -34.81 -37.31 -27.57
CA ILE A 627 -34.91 -36.58 -26.29
C ILE A 627 -33.92 -35.42 -26.30
N SER A 628 -34.44 -34.26 -25.90
CA SER A 628 -33.81 -32.95 -25.85
C SER A 628 -33.03 -32.74 -24.55
N LEU A 629 -32.05 -31.83 -24.54
CA LEU A 629 -32.19 -30.60 -23.75
C LEU A 629 -31.16 -29.53 -24.14
N LYS A 630 -31.65 -28.32 -24.43
CA LYS A 630 -30.88 -27.18 -24.93
C LYS A 630 -31.23 -25.91 -24.15
N ALA A 631 -30.27 -25.41 -23.38
CA ALA A 631 -29.96 -24.01 -23.06
C ALA A 631 -30.96 -23.08 -22.31
N ARG A 632 -30.33 -22.23 -21.47
CA ARG A 632 -30.42 -20.73 -21.46
C ARG A 632 -31.09 -20.02 -20.25
N VAL A 633 -30.23 -19.42 -19.42
CA VAL A 633 -30.29 -18.09 -18.74
C VAL A 633 -31.48 -17.72 -17.82
N ARG A 634 -31.16 -17.30 -16.59
CA ARG A 634 -31.70 -16.05 -15.98
C ARG A 634 -30.89 -15.56 -14.76
N ASP A 635 -30.81 -14.23 -14.62
CA ASP A 635 -30.38 -13.51 -13.42
C ASP A 635 -31.39 -13.60 -12.26
N GLY A 636 -30.94 -13.37 -11.02
CA GLY A 636 -31.86 -13.11 -9.90
C GLY A 636 -31.27 -13.18 -8.48
N ASN A 637 -30.87 -12.02 -7.95
CA ASN A 637 -30.82 -11.61 -6.54
C ASN A 637 -31.26 -12.63 -5.44
N ARG A 638 -30.40 -12.90 -4.44
CA ARG A 638 -30.71 -12.66 -3.00
C ARG A 638 -29.51 -12.87 -2.06
N ARG A 639 -29.43 -12.02 -1.03
CA ARG A 639 -28.50 -12.10 0.11
C ARG A 639 -28.87 -13.25 1.06
N ILE A 640 -27.87 -13.88 1.66
CA ILE A 640 -27.98 -14.46 3.02
C ILE A 640 -26.84 -13.87 3.86
N SER A 641 -27.14 -13.59 5.12
CA SER A 641 -26.31 -12.81 6.04
C SER A 641 -25.57 -13.72 7.03
N TYR A 642 -24.33 -13.38 7.37
CA TYR A 642 -23.70 -13.82 8.62
C TYR A 642 -23.29 -12.60 9.45
N LYS A 643 -23.66 -12.65 10.73
CA LYS A 643 -23.46 -11.57 11.71
C LYS A 643 -21.99 -11.41 12.04
N PHE A 644 -21.49 -10.18 12.00
CA PHE A 644 -20.40 -9.79 12.89
C PHE A 644 -20.99 -9.29 14.21
N LEU A 645 -20.41 -9.74 15.33
CA LEU A 645 -20.55 -9.06 16.62
C LEU A 645 -19.50 -7.95 16.67
N GLU A 646 -19.94 -6.72 16.92
CA GLU A 646 -19.04 -5.70 17.45
C GLU A 646 -18.87 -5.90 18.96
N GLN A 647 -17.62 -5.83 19.43
CA GLN A 647 -17.32 -5.33 20.77
C GLN A 647 -16.09 -4.44 20.74
N GLY A 648 -16.22 -3.27 21.37
CA GLY A 648 -15.22 -2.84 22.35
C GLY A 648 -13.95 -2.17 21.82
N ILE A 649 -14.10 -1.00 21.18
CA ILE A 649 -12.99 -0.05 21.04
C ILE A 649 -12.43 0.32 22.42
N LYS A 650 -11.09 0.27 22.57
CA LYS A 650 -10.37 1.31 23.32
C LYS A 650 -9.17 1.80 22.52
N SER A 651 -9.39 2.90 21.80
CA SER A 651 -8.32 3.77 21.35
C SER A 651 -7.64 4.43 22.56
N LYS A 652 -6.31 4.42 22.55
CA LYS A 652 -5.50 5.55 23.02
C LYS A 652 -4.32 5.68 22.07
N ARG A 653 -4.30 6.74 21.27
CA ARG A 653 -3.20 7.72 21.11
C ARG A 653 -3.67 8.78 20.09
N THR A 654 -3.76 10.06 20.47
CA THR A 654 -2.72 11.12 20.26
C THR A 654 -2.33 11.24 18.78
N LEU A 655 -2.37 12.38 18.08
CA LEU A 655 -1.86 13.77 18.27
C LEU A 655 -2.42 14.62 17.07
N LEU A 656 -2.10 15.89 16.76
CA LEU A 656 -1.07 16.84 17.22
C LEU A 656 -1.47 18.29 16.85
N GLY A 657 -1.02 19.25 17.66
CA GLY A 657 -0.60 20.58 17.20
C GLY A 657 -1.55 21.74 17.49
N LYS A 658 -1.04 22.96 17.74
CA LYS A 658 0.37 23.38 17.91
C LYS A 658 0.37 24.79 18.52
N PHE A 659 0.99 25.00 19.69
CA PHE A 659 1.20 26.31 20.32
C PHE A 659 2.48 26.30 21.19
N PRO A 660 3.05 27.45 21.64
CA PRO A 660 4.49 27.68 21.54
C PRO A 660 5.31 27.18 22.73
N SER A 661 6.60 27.02 22.48
CA SER A 661 7.56 26.42 23.41
C SER A 661 7.94 27.35 24.57
N ILE A 662 7.62 26.95 25.80
CA ILE A 662 8.28 27.46 27.01
C ILE A 662 9.68 26.86 27.06
N CYS A 663 10.72 27.71 26.99
CA CYS A 663 12.11 27.27 27.06
C CYS A 663 12.56 27.24 28.53
N MET A 664 12.86 26.05 29.06
CA MET A 664 13.48 25.88 30.37
C MET A 664 14.88 25.30 30.19
N CYS A 665 15.91 26.11 30.44
CA CYS A 665 17.31 25.69 30.34
C CYS A 665 17.64 24.63 31.40
N MET A 666 18.42 23.62 31.03
CA MET A 666 18.95 22.64 31.99
C MET A 666 19.87 23.33 33.01
N LEU A 667 19.54 23.17 34.29
CA LEU A 667 20.37 23.62 35.41
C LEU A 667 21.49 22.62 35.67
N LYS A 668 22.73 23.09 35.61
CA LYS A 668 23.93 22.30 35.88
C LYS A 668 24.15 22.18 37.39
N PHE A 669 23.84 21.01 37.95
CA PHE A 669 24.05 20.76 39.39
C PHE A 669 25.54 20.57 39.71
N LEU A 670 26.10 21.48 40.53
CA LEU A 670 27.44 21.35 41.11
C LEU A 670 27.34 20.80 42.54
N PHE A 671 27.60 19.51 42.71
CA PHE A 671 27.71 18.90 44.04
C PHE A 671 28.99 19.34 44.74
N LYS A 672 28.88 20.25 45.72
CA LYS A 672 30.01 20.66 46.57
C LYS A 672 30.08 19.79 47.82
N LYS A 673 30.98 18.80 47.82
CA LYS A 673 31.21 17.87 48.93
C LYS A 673 31.93 18.56 50.10
N GLU A 674 31.20 19.02 51.11
CA GLU A 674 31.82 19.46 52.37
C GLU A 674 32.35 18.26 53.17
N LYS A 675 33.68 18.19 53.35
CA LYS A 675 34.31 17.25 54.28
C LYS A 675 34.11 17.74 55.73
N LYS A 676 33.15 17.15 56.44
CA LYS A 676 33.25 17.03 57.90
C LYS A 676 34.08 15.79 58.25
N ASN A 677 35.17 16.01 58.99
CA ASN A 677 36.03 14.94 59.51
C ASN A 677 35.42 14.31 60.78
N ASN A 678 35.80 13.05 61.03
CA ASN A 678 35.43 12.20 62.18
C ASN A 678 33.95 11.74 62.13
N VAL A 679 33.60 10.48 62.38
CA VAL A 679 34.15 9.52 63.35
C VAL A 679 34.42 8.12 62.74
N SER A 680 35.16 7.31 63.50
CA SER A 680 35.80 6.03 63.16
C SER A 680 34.92 4.84 62.73
N MET A 681 35.55 3.96 61.96
CA MET A 681 35.23 2.54 61.74
C MET A 681 34.51 1.82 62.88
N LEU A 682 33.56 0.96 62.51
CA LEU A 682 33.35 -0.34 63.17
C LEU A 682 32.92 -1.38 62.13
N GLN A 683 33.79 -2.36 61.88
CA GLN A 683 33.43 -3.59 61.16
C GLN A 683 32.60 -4.50 62.08
N ARG A 684 31.54 -5.13 61.54
CA ARG A 684 31.26 -6.59 61.59
C ARG A 684 29.80 -6.88 61.23
N GLY A 685 29.57 -7.97 60.50
CA GLY A 685 28.25 -8.49 60.13
C GLY A 685 28.27 -8.99 58.70
#